data_AF-A0A520QI40-F1
#
_entry.id   AF-A0A520QI40-F1
#
_cell.length_a   1.000
_cell.length_b   1.000
_cell.length_c   1.000
_cell.angle_alpha   90.00
_cell.angle_beta   90.00
_cell.angle_gamma   90.00
#
_symmetry.space_group_name_H-M   'P 1'
#
loop_
_entity.id
_entity.type
_entity.pdbx_description
1 polymer ?
#
loop_
_entity_poly.entity_id
_entity_poly.type
_entity_poly.pdbx_seq_one_letter_code
_entity_poly.pdbx_strand_id
1 'polypeptide(L)'
;MRFYLYLLTFVSLLLLIGCRVRPDGVDYDQWKEALKTRRATSARHVIAPPGFEVDLIRTATKAEGSWVSLEFDGKGRLLIGREGPGILRLTLPEGRFDRSAIELINNELNECRGLLWAYDSLYVNANNSKGFYRLRDTTGDDRLNEVRLLKETGGGVGHGRNSIALGPDGYIYLAHGNDVKLPKDFSPSSMSTYRCYDHDRLLPCDWNRVLFNEGIEPPAGHIIRTDRHGNRWEMIAGGFRNPYGLAFNADEELFVFDADMEWDKGTPWYRPTRINHVVSGGDYGWRQGTDKWPAYFPDSLPSNLDIGLGSPTAIVFGTDSNFPQSYKNALFILDWAYGKIFTVNLTPSGASYRAVFSEFVTGRPLNVTGADFGPDGALYFVTGGRRTKSGLYRVRYTRDPSSLPNNQLLSQGEIKEAESSRELRIELEKYHSEQSIEGLGLAWDYLDDDDLWIRHAARVALENQVLLNWSLAALTESNTKKALNALLALARVGDSNIKTQILARLNYLPWDSCSPEWQLIALRAYQLVFTRMGGVDLPERKMVINKITKTSDINLELRMEVSRLMVFLNADGMIPQLLNYVVDAKTQEERLFYLFHMRHISEGWTIAHRKAYFAWLQRMNKAQSDIHFLGFMKHIISDALAKVPLVERGEYERIFGDKKISINMPNIDRPDHKVWTLADFTNSFGDLSKRDRGNGFRVLKEAACLTCHAFGGEGQGLGPDLTTIGLRFDVVSILESIIEPSKVIADKYKNISVTTHRGELIEGRLVGESDESLIISTNALNFSQLRSVKLNLLAARNDSKFSPMPANLLNIFTQDEILDLLALLQLGSKK
;
A
#
# COMPACT_ATOMS: atom_id res chain seq x y z
N MET A 1 63.81 2.08 2.87
CA MET A 1 62.77 1.48 3.73
C MET A 1 61.60 2.41 4.09
N ARG A 2 61.77 3.72 4.26
CA ARG A 2 60.64 4.65 4.57
C ARG A 2 59.68 4.94 3.41
N PHE A 3 60.08 4.72 2.15
CA PHE A 3 59.22 4.96 0.98
C PHE A 3 58.18 3.86 0.70
N TYR A 4 58.47 2.61 1.13
CA TYR A 4 57.55 1.48 0.96
C TYR A 4 56.39 1.46 1.97
N LEU A 5 56.58 2.07 3.15
CA LEU A 5 55.53 2.15 4.19
C LEU A 5 54.44 3.17 3.85
N TYR A 6 54.77 4.23 3.10
CA TYR A 6 53.83 5.25 2.64
C TYR A 6 52.98 4.78 1.45
N LEU A 7 53.54 3.94 0.56
CA LEU A 7 52.78 3.40 -0.57
C LEU A 7 51.73 2.37 -0.12
N LEU A 8 52.02 1.58 0.90
CA LEU A 8 51.09 0.59 1.48
C LEU A 8 49.95 1.24 2.27
N THR A 9 50.18 2.40 2.90
CA THR A 9 49.12 3.18 3.57
C THR A 9 48.25 3.94 2.57
N PHE A 10 48.81 4.44 1.46
CA PHE A 10 48.03 5.14 0.43
C PHE A 10 47.16 4.19 -0.42
N VAL A 11 47.65 2.97 -0.72
CA VAL A 11 46.86 1.93 -1.43
C VAL A 11 45.77 1.34 -0.53
N SER A 12 46.00 1.26 0.79
CA SER A 12 44.96 0.86 1.76
C SER A 12 43.88 1.93 1.95
N LEU A 13 44.23 3.22 1.82
CA LEU A 13 43.26 4.33 1.88
C LEU A 13 42.43 4.43 0.58
N LEU A 14 43.04 4.19 -0.59
CA LEU A 14 42.32 4.19 -1.88
C LEU A 14 41.39 2.98 -2.06
N LEU A 15 41.67 1.84 -1.40
CA LEU A 15 40.74 0.70 -1.33
C LEU A 15 39.55 0.95 -0.38
N LEU A 16 39.66 1.89 0.56
CA LEU A 16 38.57 2.35 1.43
C LEU A 16 37.73 3.49 0.81
N ILE A 17 38.27 4.21 -0.18
CA ILE A 17 37.58 5.30 -0.90
C ILE A 17 36.68 4.77 -2.04
N GLY A 18 36.72 3.47 -2.33
CA GLY A 18 35.73 2.77 -3.17
C GLY A 18 34.39 2.52 -2.47
N CYS A 19 34.29 2.78 -1.17
CA CYS A 19 33.01 2.85 -0.48
C CYS A 19 32.30 4.13 -0.90
N ARG A 20 31.41 4.03 -1.90
CA ARG A 20 30.34 5.03 -2.06
C ARG A 20 29.70 5.20 -0.69
N VAL A 21 29.93 6.36 -0.07
CA VAL A 21 29.14 6.82 1.07
C VAL A 21 27.68 6.66 0.67
N ARG A 22 26.94 5.89 1.48
CA ARG A 22 25.51 5.68 1.31
C ARG A 22 24.86 7.06 1.25
N PRO A 23 24.13 7.42 0.19
CA PRO A 23 23.26 8.57 0.27
C PRO A 23 22.27 8.27 1.40
N ASP A 24 22.17 9.17 2.38
CA ASP A 24 21.09 9.12 3.36
C ASP A 24 19.77 9.20 2.59
N GLY A 25 19.01 8.10 2.59
CA GLY A 25 17.80 7.99 1.79
C GLY A 25 17.32 6.56 1.62
N VAL A 26 16.07 6.34 2.02
CA VAL A 26 15.29 5.14 1.75
C VAL A 26 14.87 5.19 0.27
N ASP A 27 15.39 4.28 -0.56
CA ASP A 27 15.11 4.23 -2.00
C ASP A 27 14.15 3.08 -2.32
N TYR A 28 12.87 3.42 -2.49
CA TYR A 28 11.79 2.48 -2.87
C TYR A 28 12.08 1.79 -4.22
N ASP A 29 12.94 2.40 -5.04
CA ASP A 29 13.24 1.97 -6.41
C ASP A 29 14.57 1.20 -6.55
N GLN A 30 15.16 0.74 -5.44
CA GLN A 30 16.44 0.01 -5.47
C GLN A 30 16.44 -1.23 -6.37
N TRP A 31 15.27 -1.82 -6.64
CA TRP A 31 15.13 -2.95 -7.57
C TRP A 31 15.61 -2.61 -9.00
N LYS A 32 15.58 -1.33 -9.40
CA LYS A 32 16.15 -0.85 -10.67
C LYS A 32 17.67 -0.99 -10.69
N GLU A 33 18.33 -0.95 -9.53
CA GLU A 33 19.75 -1.25 -9.40
C GLU A 33 20.00 -2.76 -9.55
N ALA A 34 19.16 -3.60 -8.93
CA ALA A 34 19.24 -5.06 -9.09
C ALA A 34 19.09 -5.52 -10.54
N LEU A 35 18.27 -4.83 -11.34
CA LEU A 35 18.13 -5.11 -12.77
C LEU A 35 19.44 -4.95 -13.55
N LYS A 36 20.34 -4.08 -13.08
CA LYS A 36 21.62 -3.77 -13.76
C LYS A 36 22.73 -4.74 -13.35
N THR A 37 22.54 -5.57 -12.32
CA THR A 37 23.57 -6.49 -11.84
C THR A 37 23.53 -7.83 -12.55
N ARG A 38 24.72 -8.43 -12.75
CA ARG A 38 24.85 -9.80 -13.31
C ARG A 38 24.88 -10.88 -12.23
N ARG A 39 24.97 -10.50 -10.96
CA ARG A 39 25.02 -11.40 -9.80
C ARG A 39 24.13 -10.86 -8.68
N ALA A 40 23.71 -11.76 -7.79
CA ALA A 40 23.07 -11.39 -6.55
C ALA A 40 24.01 -10.53 -5.70
N THR A 41 23.43 -9.75 -4.80
CA THR A 41 24.17 -8.89 -3.88
C THR A 41 25.14 -9.72 -3.04
N SER A 42 26.39 -9.29 -3.00
CA SER A 42 27.41 -9.99 -2.21
C SER A 42 27.05 -9.92 -0.73
N ALA A 43 27.24 -11.02 0.00
CA ALA A 43 26.98 -11.10 1.44
C ALA A 43 27.68 -10.00 2.25
N ARG A 44 28.84 -9.50 1.80
CA ARG A 44 29.54 -8.37 2.46
C ARG A 44 28.80 -7.02 2.41
N HIS A 45 27.80 -6.90 1.52
CA HIS A 45 26.93 -5.72 1.43
C HIS A 45 25.58 -5.94 2.13
N VAL A 46 25.41 -7.09 2.78
CA VAL A 46 24.25 -7.43 3.58
C VAL A 46 24.66 -7.28 5.05
N ILE A 47 23.88 -6.53 5.81
CA ILE A 47 24.10 -6.29 7.24
C ILE A 47 23.08 -7.10 8.02
N ALA A 48 23.57 -7.77 9.07
CA ALA A 48 22.76 -8.43 10.09
C ALA A 48 23.23 -7.96 11.49
N PRO A 49 22.48 -8.23 12.57
CA PRO A 49 22.86 -7.80 13.91
C PRO A 49 24.13 -8.51 14.40
N PRO A 50 24.83 -7.97 15.41
CA PRO A 50 26.02 -8.62 15.97
C PRO A 50 25.75 -10.07 16.40
N GLY A 51 26.68 -10.97 16.04
CA GLY A 51 26.56 -12.41 16.30
C GLY A 51 25.87 -13.20 15.20
N PHE A 52 25.25 -12.53 14.22
CA PHE A 52 24.74 -13.16 13.01
C PHE A 52 25.73 -13.06 11.85
N GLU A 53 25.86 -14.14 11.10
CA GLU A 53 26.60 -14.21 9.84
C GLU A 53 25.65 -14.46 8.68
N VAL A 54 25.88 -13.79 7.56
CA VAL A 54 25.13 -13.97 6.31
C VAL A 54 26.04 -14.58 5.26
N ASP A 55 25.63 -15.72 4.72
CA ASP A 55 26.29 -16.41 3.60
C ASP A 55 25.46 -16.24 2.32
N LEU A 56 26.10 -15.90 1.19
CA LEU A 56 25.48 -16.03 -0.14
C LEU A 56 25.78 -17.45 -0.66
N ILE A 57 24.78 -18.31 -0.67
CA ILE A 57 24.90 -19.73 -1.03
C ILE A 57 24.88 -19.91 -2.55
N ARG A 58 23.99 -19.19 -3.25
CA ARG A 58 23.83 -19.32 -4.70
C ARG A 58 23.40 -17.99 -5.33
N THR A 59 23.89 -17.74 -6.53
CA THR A 59 23.32 -16.73 -7.45
C THR A 59 22.60 -17.47 -8.57
N ALA A 60 21.37 -17.04 -8.88
CA ALA A 60 20.55 -17.67 -9.92
C ALA A 60 21.18 -17.56 -11.31
N THR A 61 21.21 -18.67 -12.05
CA THR A 61 21.62 -18.65 -13.46
C THR A 61 20.56 -17.97 -14.33
N LYS A 62 20.84 -17.75 -15.62
CA LYS A 62 19.82 -17.25 -16.56
C LYS A 62 18.67 -18.26 -16.73
N ALA A 63 18.99 -19.55 -16.71
CA ALA A 63 18.00 -20.63 -16.83
C ALA A 63 17.11 -20.74 -15.60
N GLU A 64 17.63 -20.44 -14.41
CA GLU A 64 16.86 -20.44 -13.15
C GLU A 64 15.88 -19.26 -13.05
N GLY A 65 16.19 -18.14 -13.70
CA GLY A 65 15.31 -16.96 -13.72
C GLY A 65 15.31 -16.17 -12.41
N SER A 66 14.19 -15.51 -12.12
CA SER A 66 13.94 -14.79 -10.86
C SER A 66 13.07 -15.62 -9.93
N TRP A 67 13.33 -15.56 -8.63
CA TRP A 67 12.70 -16.37 -7.57
C TRP A 67 11.75 -15.53 -6.72
N VAL A 68 10.57 -16.07 -6.42
CA VAL A 68 9.45 -15.34 -5.79
C VAL A 68 8.92 -15.99 -4.51
N SER A 69 9.35 -17.20 -4.19
CA SER A 69 8.94 -17.94 -3.00
C SER A 69 9.99 -19.00 -2.64
N LEU A 70 9.93 -19.49 -1.40
CA LEU A 70 10.85 -20.46 -0.81
C LEU A 70 10.08 -21.32 0.20
N GLU A 71 10.37 -22.63 0.24
CA GLU A 71 9.81 -23.59 1.20
C GLU A 71 10.77 -24.78 1.32
N PHE A 72 10.92 -25.39 2.51
CA PHE A 72 11.64 -26.68 2.64
C PHE A 72 10.74 -27.89 2.36
N ASP A 73 11.26 -28.90 1.66
CA ASP A 73 10.60 -30.21 1.55
C ASP A 73 10.91 -31.12 2.75
N GLY A 74 10.17 -32.23 2.87
CA GLY A 74 10.35 -33.20 3.96
C GLY A 74 11.72 -33.91 4.01
N LYS A 75 12.62 -33.64 3.06
CA LYS A 75 14.01 -34.14 3.05
C LYS A 75 15.04 -33.04 3.29
N GLY A 76 14.60 -31.83 3.67
CA GLY A 76 15.49 -30.69 3.94
C GLY A 76 16.06 -30.02 2.68
N ARG A 77 15.42 -30.21 1.51
CA ARG A 77 15.79 -29.53 0.26
C ARG A 77 14.89 -28.31 0.06
N LEU A 78 15.40 -27.31 -0.65
CA LEU A 78 14.67 -26.07 -0.91
C LEU A 78 13.83 -26.18 -2.17
N LEU A 79 12.54 -25.88 -2.05
CA LEU A 79 11.60 -25.64 -3.15
C LEU A 79 11.56 -24.13 -3.41
N ILE A 80 11.74 -23.74 -4.67
CA ILE A 80 11.85 -22.33 -5.08
C ILE A 80 10.88 -22.06 -6.22
N GLY A 81 9.89 -21.21 -5.98
CA GLY A 81 8.98 -20.73 -7.02
C GLY A 81 9.65 -19.69 -7.89
N ARG A 82 9.47 -19.81 -9.21
CA ARG A 82 10.00 -18.85 -10.18
C ARG A 82 8.94 -17.81 -10.50
N GLU A 83 9.38 -16.58 -10.80
CA GLU A 83 8.50 -15.54 -11.39
C GLU A 83 7.99 -16.00 -12.77
N GLY A 84 8.86 -16.70 -13.51
CA GLY A 84 8.50 -17.38 -14.76
C GLY A 84 7.89 -18.77 -14.51
N PRO A 85 7.83 -19.61 -15.54
CA PRO A 85 7.30 -20.97 -15.41
C PRO A 85 8.16 -21.84 -14.51
N GLY A 86 7.53 -22.52 -13.57
CA GLY A 86 8.07 -23.69 -12.88
C GLY A 86 8.54 -23.48 -11.46
N ILE A 87 8.87 -24.61 -10.84
CA ILE A 87 9.37 -24.74 -9.47
C ILE A 87 10.70 -25.48 -9.54
N LEU A 88 11.70 -24.96 -8.83
CA LEU A 88 13.01 -25.57 -8.70
C LEU A 88 13.11 -26.32 -7.37
N ARG A 89 13.89 -27.39 -7.35
CA ARG A 89 14.35 -28.07 -6.14
C ARG A 89 15.85 -27.93 -6.02
N LEU A 90 16.33 -27.45 -4.87
CA LEU A 90 17.75 -27.23 -4.59
C LEU A 90 18.16 -28.06 -3.39
N THR A 91 19.19 -28.89 -3.58
CA THR A 91 19.88 -29.60 -2.50
C THR A 91 21.00 -28.71 -1.96
N LEU A 92 20.96 -28.45 -0.65
CA LEU A 92 22.00 -27.68 0.03
C LEU A 92 23.35 -28.42 -0.04
N PRO A 93 24.47 -27.70 -0.14
CA PRO A 93 25.79 -28.32 -0.16
C PRO A 93 26.15 -28.90 1.22
N GLU A 94 26.73 -30.10 1.26
CA GLU A 94 27.18 -30.74 2.51
C GLU A 94 28.44 -30.06 3.07
N GLY A 95 29.38 -29.68 2.20
CA GLY A 95 30.59 -28.95 2.53
C GLY A 95 30.60 -27.50 2.01
N ARG A 96 31.42 -26.64 2.64
CA ARG A 96 31.57 -25.21 2.27
C ARG A 96 31.99 -24.99 0.81
N PHE A 97 32.68 -25.95 0.20
CA PHE A 97 33.19 -25.87 -1.18
C PHE A 97 32.33 -26.64 -2.19
N ASP A 98 31.30 -27.35 -1.72
CA ASP A 98 30.42 -28.11 -2.60
C ASP A 98 29.45 -27.18 -3.32
N ARG A 99 29.05 -27.60 -4.52
CA ARG A 99 28.05 -26.85 -5.29
C ARG A 99 26.66 -27.36 -4.94
N SER A 100 25.73 -26.45 -4.70
CA SER A 100 24.32 -26.80 -4.65
C SER A 100 23.87 -27.41 -5.99
N ALA A 101 23.24 -28.58 -5.91
CA ALA A 101 22.54 -29.18 -7.02
C ALA A 101 21.15 -28.54 -7.13
N ILE A 102 20.73 -28.20 -8.34
CA ILE A 102 19.40 -27.64 -8.59
C ILE A 102 18.77 -28.34 -9.78
N GLU A 103 17.48 -28.62 -9.68
CA GLU A 103 16.69 -29.27 -10.72
C GLU A 103 15.32 -28.59 -10.88
N LEU A 104 14.75 -28.70 -12.07
CA LEU A 104 13.40 -28.22 -12.38
C LEU A 104 12.42 -29.36 -12.13
N ILE A 105 11.58 -29.24 -11.09
CA ILE A 105 10.63 -30.30 -10.71
C ILE A 105 9.23 -30.09 -11.28
N ASN A 106 8.92 -28.87 -11.72
CA ASN A 106 7.71 -28.54 -12.46
C ASN A 106 8.02 -27.40 -13.43
N ASN A 107 7.45 -27.41 -14.63
CA ASN A 107 7.57 -26.34 -15.62
C ASN A 107 6.22 -25.85 -16.16
N GLU A 108 5.12 -26.36 -15.61
CA GLU A 108 3.76 -26.12 -16.08
C GLU A 108 3.11 -24.92 -15.38
N LEU A 109 3.40 -24.75 -14.08
CA LEU A 109 2.81 -23.70 -13.26
C LEU A 109 3.61 -22.40 -13.37
N ASN A 110 2.93 -21.28 -13.52
CA ASN A 110 3.48 -19.94 -13.63
C ASN A 110 3.32 -19.15 -12.33
N GLU A 111 4.41 -18.50 -11.91
CA GLU A 111 4.48 -17.56 -10.77
C GLU A 111 3.91 -18.15 -9.47
N CYS A 112 4.54 -19.22 -8.99
CA CYS A 112 4.16 -19.90 -7.75
C CYS A 112 4.58 -19.07 -6.52
N ARG A 113 3.74 -18.15 -6.04
CA ARG A 113 4.06 -17.27 -4.90
C ARG A 113 3.83 -17.95 -3.55
N GLY A 114 2.91 -18.91 -3.47
CA GLY A 114 2.70 -19.73 -2.28
C GLY A 114 3.17 -21.15 -2.51
N LEU A 115 4.04 -21.65 -1.63
CA LEU A 115 4.49 -23.04 -1.58
C LEU A 115 4.28 -23.56 -0.15
N LEU A 116 3.88 -24.81 -0.03
CA LEU A 116 3.76 -25.50 1.27
C LEU A 116 4.05 -26.97 1.06
N TRP A 117 5.01 -27.53 1.80
CA TRP A 117 5.19 -28.97 1.87
C TRP A 117 4.38 -29.56 3.03
N ALA A 118 3.35 -30.35 2.72
CA ALA A 118 2.51 -31.00 3.72
C ALA A 118 1.90 -32.29 3.18
N TYR A 119 1.56 -33.24 4.05
CA TYR A 119 0.89 -34.49 3.66
C TYR A 119 1.60 -35.23 2.50
N ASP A 120 2.94 -35.31 2.56
CA ASP A 120 3.80 -35.89 1.53
C ASP A 120 3.53 -35.33 0.12
N SER A 121 3.14 -34.06 0.05
CA SER A 121 2.73 -33.36 -1.16
C SER A 121 3.23 -31.92 -1.15
N LEU A 122 3.45 -31.36 -2.34
CA LEU A 122 3.69 -29.92 -2.51
C LEU A 122 2.38 -29.23 -2.90
N TYR A 123 1.89 -28.34 -2.04
CA TYR A 123 0.76 -27.47 -2.35
C TYR A 123 1.27 -26.15 -2.90
N VAL A 124 0.58 -25.63 -3.92
CA VAL A 124 1.06 -24.47 -4.69
C VAL A 124 -0.07 -23.51 -4.95
N ASN A 125 0.13 -22.25 -4.53
CA ASN A 125 -0.72 -21.13 -4.93
C ASN A 125 -0.07 -20.48 -6.16
N ALA A 126 -0.54 -20.87 -7.34
CA ALA A 126 0.07 -20.48 -8.60
C ALA A 126 -0.63 -19.24 -9.16
N ASN A 127 0.01 -18.08 -9.03
CA ASN A 127 -0.61 -16.79 -9.28
C ASN A 127 -1.02 -16.61 -10.75
N ASN A 128 -0.05 -16.76 -11.66
CA ASN A 128 -0.32 -16.62 -13.10
C ASN A 128 -1.02 -17.84 -13.72
N SER A 129 -1.01 -18.98 -13.02
CA SER A 129 -1.83 -20.15 -13.38
C SER A 129 -3.24 -20.09 -12.79
N LYS A 130 -3.55 -19.03 -12.03
CA LYS A 130 -4.87 -18.71 -11.48
C LYS A 130 -5.53 -19.84 -10.69
N GLY A 131 -4.75 -20.56 -9.87
CA GLY A 131 -5.32 -21.67 -9.10
C GLY A 131 -4.44 -22.19 -7.98
N PHE A 132 -5.08 -23.01 -7.14
CA PHE A 132 -4.47 -23.78 -6.08
C PHE A 132 -4.28 -25.23 -6.55
N TYR A 133 -3.04 -25.72 -6.46
CA TYR A 133 -2.61 -27.01 -7.00
C TYR A 133 -1.98 -27.88 -5.92
N ARG A 134 -1.97 -29.18 -6.17
CA ARG A 134 -1.21 -30.17 -5.40
C ARG A 134 -0.36 -31.01 -6.34
N LEU A 135 0.91 -31.15 -6.00
CA LEU A 135 1.88 -31.97 -6.69
C LEU A 135 2.28 -33.16 -5.81
N ARG A 136 2.38 -34.36 -6.41
CA ARG A 136 2.69 -35.60 -5.68
C ARG A 136 3.68 -36.48 -6.45
N ASP A 137 4.50 -37.20 -5.68
CA ASP A 137 5.20 -38.38 -6.16
C ASP A 137 4.28 -39.59 -5.97
N THR A 138 3.82 -40.16 -7.08
CA THR A 138 2.93 -41.33 -7.09
C THR A 138 3.67 -42.63 -7.42
N THR A 139 4.96 -42.53 -7.72
CA THR A 139 5.83 -43.64 -8.15
C THR A 139 6.86 -44.03 -7.09
N GLY A 140 7.12 -43.18 -6.10
CA GLY A 140 8.10 -43.37 -5.04
C GLY A 140 9.54 -43.14 -5.50
N ASP A 141 9.76 -42.48 -6.64
CA ASP A 141 11.06 -42.21 -7.25
C ASP A 141 11.58 -40.78 -6.97
N ASP A 142 10.95 -40.09 -6.02
CA ASP A 142 11.25 -38.72 -5.59
C ASP A 142 11.01 -37.68 -6.71
N ARG A 143 10.09 -37.98 -7.62
CA ARG A 143 9.65 -37.07 -8.69
C ARG A 143 8.18 -36.73 -8.52
N LEU A 144 7.86 -35.44 -8.51
CA LEU A 144 6.48 -34.95 -8.44
C LEU A 144 5.79 -35.10 -9.79
N ASN A 145 5.40 -36.32 -10.15
CA ASN A 145 4.89 -36.68 -11.47
C ASN A 145 3.39 -36.38 -11.67
N GLU A 146 2.62 -36.17 -10.60
CA GLU A 146 1.23 -35.72 -10.69
C GLU A 146 1.14 -34.22 -10.36
N VAL A 147 0.49 -33.45 -11.23
CA VAL A 147 0.09 -32.05 -10.99
C VAL A 147 -1.43 -31.97 -11.05
N ARG A 148 -2.08 -31.71 -9.91
CA ARG A 148 -3.54 -31.66 -9.83
C ARG A 148 -4.02 -30.27 -9.43
N LEU A 149 -4.87 -29.68 -10.25
CA LEU A 149 -5.66 -28.50 -9.86
C LEU A 149 -6.68 -28.91 -8.78
N LEU A 150 -6.62 -28.24 -7.63
CA LEU A 150 -7.59 -28.42 -6.55
C LEU A 150 -8.72 -27.39 -6.64
N LYS A 151 -8.39 -26.12 -6.90
CA LYS A 151 -9.40 -25.06 -7.07
C LYS A 151 -8.91 -23.95 -8.01
N GLU A 152 -9.75 -23.55 -8.95
CA GLU A 152 -9.52 -22.39 -9.83
C GLU A 152 -10.06 -21.11 -9.17
N THR A 153 -9.32 -20.00 -9.28
CA THR A 153 -9.75 -18.68 -8.79
C THR A 153 -9.62 -17.64 -9.90
N GLY A 154 -10.60 -16.74 -10.05
CA GLY A 154 -10.62 -15.74 -11.11
C GLY A 154 -9.88 -14.44 -10.77
N GLY A 155 -9.91 -13.44 -11.66
CA GLY A 155 -9.36 -12.10 -11.38
C GLY A 155 -7.94 -11.85 -11.90
N GLY A 156 -7.34 -10.77 -11.40
CA GLY A 156 -6.02 -10.26 -11.79
C GLY A 156 -4.86 -11.01 -11.10
N VAL A 157 -3.63 -10.63 -11.44
CA VAL A 157 -2.39 -11.27 -10.97
C VAL A 157 -1.43 -10.30 -10.26
N GLY A 158 -1.77 -9.01 -10.18
CA GLY A 158 -0.99 -8.01 -9.45
C GLY A 158 -0.99 -8.32 -7.95
N HIS A 159 -2.12 -8.08 -7.29
CA HIS A 159 -2.37 -8.51 -5.91
C HIS A 159 -2.92 -9.93 -5.92
N GLY A 160 -1.99 -10.87 -5.85
CA GLY A 160 -2.16 -12.21 -6.39
C GLY A 160 -2.60 -13.27 -5.41
N ARG A 161 -2.49 -14.51 -5.88
CA ARG A 161 -2.53 -15.69 -5.01
C ARG A 161 -1.17 -15.84 -4.34
N ASN A 162 -1.09 -15.53 -3.06
CA ASN A 162 0.18 -15.40 -2.34
C ASN A 162 0.42 -16.63 -1.45
N SER A 163 0.90 -16.45 -0.21
CA SER A 163 1.36 -17.52 0.67
C SER A 163 0.31 -18.59 0.96
N ILE A 164 0.81 -19.75 1.39
CA ILE A 164 0.06 -20.88 1.95
C ILE A 164 0.70 -21.20 3.31
N ALA A 165 -0.07 -21.63 4.30
CA ALA A 165 0.47 -22.29 5.48
C ALA A 165 -0.43 -23.44 5.93
N LEU A 166 0.16 -24.38 6.65
CA LEU A 166 -0.57 -25.42 7.35
C LEU A 166 -1.01 -24.89 8.72
N GLY A 167 -2.30 -24.94 9.00
CA GLY A 167 -2.84 -24.60 10.31
C GLY A 167 -2.66 -25.73 11.34
N PRO A 168 -2.64 -25.39 12.64
CA PRO A 168 -2.55 -26.37 13.72
C PRO A 168 -3.78 -27.29 13.78
N ASP A 169 -4.90 -26.84 13.23
CA ASP A 169 -6.14 -27.61 13.03
C ASP A 169 -6.05 -28.65 11.89
N GLY A 170 -4.91 -28.73 11.18
CA GLY A 170 -4.72 -29.64 10.05
C GLY A 170 -5.44 -29.21 8.77
N TYR A 171 -5.84 -27.94 8.66
CA TYR A 171 -6.31 -27.35 7.41
C TYR A 171 -5.23 -26.51 6.73
N ILE A 172 -5.38 -26.28 5.44
CA ILE A 172 -4.50 -25.43 4.65
C ILE A 172 -5.12 -24.04 4.53
N TYR A 173 -4.35 -23.01 4.86
CA TYR A 173 -4.74 -21.60 4.78
C TYR A 173 -4.08 -20.93 3.59
N LEU A 174 -4.86 -20.16 2.83
CA LEU A 174 -4.47 -19.51 1.58
C LEU A 174 -4.70 -18.00 1.70
N ALA A 175 -3.66 -17.20 1.39
CA ALA A 175 -3.78 -15.76 1.33
C ALA A 175 -3.98 -15.27 -0.12
N HIS A 176 -5.06 -14.52 -0.34
CA HIS A 176 -5.39 -13.93 -1.63
C HIS A 176 -5.50 -12.41 -1.53
N GLY A 177 -4.87 -11.72 -2.48
CA GLY A 177 -5.04 -10.28 -2.66
C GLY A 177 -6.42 -9.89 -3.20
N ASN A 178 -6.69 -8.59 -3.19
CA ASN A 178 -7.95 -7.99 -3.62
C ASN A 178 -8.21 -8.13 -5.13
N ASP A 179 -7.19 -8.39 -5.96
CA ASP A 179 -7.41 -8.68 -7.39
C ASP A 179 -7.85 -10.14 -7.64
N VAL A 180 -7.73 -11.02 -6.63
CA VAL A 180 -8.18 -12.41 -6.73
C VAL A 180 -9.69 -12.48 -6.48
N LYS A 181 -10.42 -13.00 -7.46
CA LYS A 181 -11.84 -13.29 -7.31
C LYS A 181 -12.02 -14.68 -6.69
N LEU A 182 -13.02 -14.78 -5.83
CA LEU A 182 -13.53 -16.07 -5.35
C LEU A 182 -13.91 -16.98 -6.54
N PRO A 183 -13.89 -18.32 -6.35
CA PRO A 183 -14.38 -19.26 -7.36
C PRO A 183 -15.80 -18.90 -7.84
N LYS A 184 -16.12 -19.15 -9.12
CA LYS A 184 -17.43 -18.78 -9.69
C LYS A 184 -18.61 -19.47 -8.99
N ASP A 185 -18.36 -20.66 -8.47
CA ASP A 185 -19.28 -21.51 -7.72
C ASP A 185 -19.29 -21.19 -6.21
N PHE A 186 -18.55 -20.17 -5.78
CA PHE A 186 -18.45 -19.83 -4.37
C PHE A 186 -19.73 -19.17 -3.86
N SER A 187 -20.28 -19.77 -2.81
CA SER A 187 -21.20 -19.14 -1.88
C SER A 187 -20.69 -19.41 -0.46
N PRO A 188 -20.68 -18.42 0.46
CA PRO A 188 -20.31 -18.66 1.84
C PRO A 188 -21.17 -19.80 2.43
N SER A 189 -20.52 -20.88 2.85
CA SER A 189 -21.18 -21.97 3.58
C SER A 189 -21.39 -21.57 5.04
N SER A 190 -22.14 -22.37 5.81
CA SER A 190 -22.24 -22.19 7.27
C SER A 190 -20.89 -22.28 7.99
N MET A 191 -19.89 -22.92 7.37
CA MET A 191 -18.52 -23.00 7.89
C MET A 191 -17.67 -21.78 7.55
N SER A 192 -18.11 -20.93 6.62
CA SER A 192 -17.46 -19.63 6.38
C SER A 192 -17.86 -18.65 7.49
N THR A 193 -16.88 -18.19 8.25
CA THR A 193 -17.11 -17.33 9.40
C THR A 193 -17.14 -15.84 9.02
N TYR A 194 -16.50 -15.47 7.91
CA TYR A 194 -16.67 -14.15 7.30
C TYR A 194 -17.72 -14.21 6.18
N ARG A 195 -18.94 -13.75 6.46
CA ARG A 195 -20.10 -13.85 5.55
C ARG A 195 -20.96 -12.59 5.43
N CYS A 196 -20.95 -11.71 6.42
CA CYS A 196 -21.79 -10.51 6.47
C CYS A 196 -21.07 -9.25 5.93
N TYR A 197 -20.25 -9.43 4.90
CA TYR A 197 -19.48 -8.34 4.27
C TYR A 197 -20.32 -7.52 3.31
N ASP A 198 -20.06 -6.21 3.27
CA ASP A 198 -20.67 -5.26 2.33
C ASP A 198 -19.77 -4.01 2.22
N HIS A 199 -20.18 -3.03 1.42
CA HIS A 199 -19.56 -1.71 1.34
C HIS A 199 -19.73 -0.91 2.62
N ASP A 200 -20.93 -0.98 3.23
CA ASP A 200 -21.37 -0.24 4.43
C ASP A 200 -20.92 1.22 4.46
N ARG A 201 -21.10 1.89 3.32
CA ARG A 201 -20.64 3.26 3.11
C ARG A 201 -21.79 4.25 3.11
N LEU A 202 -21.73 5.19 4.05
CA LEU A 202 -22.77 6.21 4.21
C LEU A 202 -22.79 7.24 3.06
N LEU A 203 -21.62 7.71 2.64
CA LEU A 203 -21.47 8.78 1.63
C LEU A 203 -20.62 8.28 0.45
N PRO A 204 -21.24 7.82 -0.66
CA PRO A 204 -20.54 7.24 -1.81
C PRO A 204 -19.68 8.26 -2.58
N CYS A 205 -18.87 7.76 -3.51
CA CYS A 205 -17.90 8.52 -4.28
C CYS A 205 -17.73 7.90 -5.66
N ASP A 206 -18.37 8.51 -6.65
CA ASP A 206 -18.49 7.95 -8.00
C ASP A 206 -17.15 7.81 -8.71
N TRP A 207 -16.20 8.68 -8.43
CA TRP A 207 -14.89 8.64 -9.07
C TRP A 207 -13.96 7.55 -8.52
N ASN A 208 -14.37 6.76 -7.53
CA ASN A 208 -13.68 5.50 -7.22
C ASN A 208 -13.53 4.62 -8.46
N ARG A 209 -14.51 4.66 -9.37
CA ARG A 209 -14.49 3.95 -10.65
C ARG A 209 -13.35 4.36 -11.59
N VAL A 210 -12.62 5.44 -11.30
CA VAL A 210 -11.46 5.84 -12.12
C VAL A 210 -10.17 5.82 -11.31
N LEU A 211 -10.22 5.33 -10.07
CA LEU A 211 -9.06 5.11 -9.23
C LEU A 211 -8.47 3.71 -9.46
N PHE A 212 -7.29 3.50 -8.90
CA PHE A 212 -6.65 2.19 -8.88
C PHE A 212 -7.55 1.13 -8.19
N ASN A 213 -7.42 -0.13 -8.63
CA ASN A 213 -8.30 -1.24 -8.27
C ASN A 213 -9.79 -0.98 -8.62
N GLU A 214 -10.06 -0.43 -9.81
CA GLU A 214 -11.41 -0.24 -10.34
C GLU A 214 -12.22 -1.55 -10.36
N GLY A 215 -13.43 -1.53 -9.78
CA GLY A 215 -14.39 -2.63 -9.85
C GLY A 215 -14.11 -3.79 -8.90
N ILE A 216 -13.28 -3.56 -7.88
CA ILE A 216 -13.06 -4.54 -6.81
C ILE A 216 -14.14 -4.36 -5.74
N GLU A 217 -14.96 -5.40 -5.61
CA GLU A 217 -16.07 -5.46 -4.67
C GLU A 217 -15.71 -6.28 -3.42
N PRO A 218 -16.31 -6.00 -2.25
CA PRO A 218 -16.27 -6.90 -1.10
C PRO A 218 -16.80 -8.30 -1.47
N PRO A 219 -16.16 -9.39 -1.00
CA PRO A 219 -15.06 -9.43 -0.06
C PRO A 219 -13.73 -9.30 -0.81
N ALA A 220 -12.99 -8.23 -0.54
CA ALA A 220 -11.72 -7.95 -1.17
C ALA A 220 -10.58 -8.33 -0.25
N GLY A 221 -9.61 -9.07 -0.79
CA GLY A 221 -8.48 -9.64 -0.06
C GLY A 221 -8.95 -10.59 1.04
N HIS A 222 -8.66 -11.88 0.92
CA HIS A 222 -9.34 -12.89 1.72
C HIS A 222 -8.41 -14.03 2.13
N ILE A 223 -8.71 -14.60 3.30
CA ILE A 223 -8.06 -15.80 3.83
C ILE A 223 -9.03 -16.96 3.69
N ILE A 224 -8.63 -17.97 2.93
CA ILE A 224 -9.39 -19.20 2.72
C ILE A 224 -8.79 -20.33 3.55
N ARG A 225 -9.65 -21.13 4.16
CA ARG A 225 -9.32 -22.43 4.76
C ARG A 225 -9.87 -23.57 3.90
N THR A 226 -9.04 -24.57 3.62
CA THR A 226 -9.41 -25.76 2.83
C THR A 226 -8.80 -27.03 3.42
N ASP A 227 -9.47 -28.16 3.23
CA ASP A 227 -8.87 -29.47 3.53
C ASP A 227 -7.76 -29.82 2.52
N ARG A 228 -6.99 -30.87 2.83
CA ARG A 228 -5.89 -31.42 2.01
C ARG A 228 -6.30 -31.89 0.60
N HIS A 229 -7.59 -31.91 0.29
CA HIS A 229 -8.13 -32.34 -1.01
C HIS A 229 -8.76 -31.20 -1.80
N GLY A 230 -8.88 -30.00 -1.23
CA GLY A 230 -9.57 -28.88 -1.88
C GLY A 230 -11.09 -28.99 -1.87
N ASN A 231 -11.67 -29.93 -1.10
CA ASN A 231 -13.10 -30.19 -1.14
C ASN A 231 -13.90 -29.16 -0.31
N ARG A 232 -13.26 -28.57 0.70
CA ARG A 232 -13.78 -27.44 1.48
C ARG A 232 -13.18 -26.13 1.00
N TRP A 233 -13.96 -25.06 1.05
CA TRP A 233 -13.50 -23.72 0.68
C TRP A 233 -14.20 -22.70 1.56
N GLU A 234 -13.62 -22.45 2.72
CA GLU A 234 -14.24 -21.67 3.79
C GLU A 234 -13.54 -20.31 3.91
N MET A 235 -14.32 -19.23 3.92
CA MET A 235 -13.76 -17.89 4.09
C MET A 235 -13.72 -17.52 5.57
N ILE A 236 -12.52 -17.31 6.08
CA ILE A 236 -12.28 -17.10 7.51
C ILE A 236 -12.22 -15.60 7.85
N ALA A 237 -11.61 -14.80 6.96
CA ALA A 237 -11.45 -13.37 7.13
C ALA A 237 -11.32 -12.66 5.78
N GLY A 238 -11.59 -11.35 5.74
CA GLY A 238 -11.42 -10.53 4.55
C GLY A 238 -11.20 -9.05 4.83
N GLY A 239 -11.28 -8.22 3.79
CA GLY A 239 -11.02 -6.78 3.93
C GLY A 239 -9.53 -6.45 3.96
N PHE A 240 -8.71 -7.23 3.26
CA PHE A 240 -7.28 -6.94 3.06
C PHE A 240 -7.04 -6.31 1.69
N ARG A 241 -5.91 -5.62 1.49
CA ARG A 241 -5.49 -5.21 0.14
C ARG A 241 -4.80 -6.38 -0.55
N ASN A 242 -3.67 -6.80 0.01
CA ASN A 242 -2.82 -7.83 -0.53
C ASN A 242 -2.05 -8.49 0.62
N PRO A 243 -2.70 -9.39 1.39
CA PRO A 243 -2.02 -10.17 2.41
C PRO A 243 -1.05 -11.11 1.67
N TYR A 244 0.24 -10.82 1.74
CA TYR A 244 1.23 -11.57 0.96
C TYR A 244 1.72 -12.80 1.73
N GLY A 245 2.27 -12.60 2.93
CA GLY A 245 2.72 -13.68 3.81
C GLY A 245 1.64 -14.10 4.81
N LEU A 246 1.65 -15.37 5.22
CA LEU A 246 0.81 -15.90 6.29
C LEU A 246 1.58 -16.94 7.13
N ALA A 247 1.46 -16.89 8.46
CA ALA A 247 2.16 -17.81 9.37
C ALA A 247 1.46 -17.88 10.73
N PHE A 248 1.58 -19.02 11.40
CA PHE A 248 1.06 -19.25 12.76
C PHE A 248 2.15 -19.06 13.80
N ASN A 249 1.82 -18.41 14.92
CA ASN A 249 2.71 -18.29 16.06
C ASN A 249 2.66 -19.56 16.95
N ALA A 250 3.42 -19.56 18.06
CA ALA A 250 3.45 -20.67 19.01
C ALA A 250 2.16 -20.84 19.84
N ASP A 251 1.30 -19.82 19.88
CA ASP A 251 -0.03 -19.86 20.50
C ASP A 251 -1.11 -20.31 19.50
N GLU A 252 -0.72 -20.81 18.31
CA GLU A 252 -1.63 -21.26 17.25
C GLU A 252 -2.43 -20.14 16.56
N GLU A 253 -1.97 -18.89 16.68
CA GLU A 253 -2.62 -17.70 16.12
C GLU A 253 -2.06 -17.31 14.76
N LEU A 254 -2.96 -16.96 13.82
CA LEU A 254 -2.60 -16.62 12.44
C LEU A 254 -2.23 -15.14 12.30
N PHE A 255 -1.14 -14.86 11.58
CA PHE A 255 -0.74 -13.49 11.21
C PHE A 255 -0.56 -13.36 9.71
N VAL A 256 -0.79 -12.15 9.19
CA VAL A 256 -0.50 -11.79 7.79
C VAL A 256 0.24 -10.46 7.70
N PHE A 257 0.94 -10.26 6.58
CA PHE A 257 1.55 -8.97 6.20
C PHE A 257 0.86 -8.41 4.96
N ASP A 258 0.03 -7.38 5.17
CA ASP A 258 -0.86 -6.76 4.18
C ASP A 258 -0.24 -5.49 3.58
N ALA A 259 -0.37 -5.32 2.27
CA ALA A 259 0.24 -4.20 1.54
C ALA A 259 -0.53 -2.87 1.70
N ASP A 260 0.20 -1.76 1.65
CA ASP A 260 -0.37 -0.40 1.59
C ASP A 260 -0.97 -0.06 0.23
N MET A 261 -1.59 1.11 0.10
CA MET A 261 -1.79 1.78 -1.19
C MET A 261 -1.00 3.09 -1.16
N GLU A 262 0.26 3.06 -1.63
CA GLU A 262 1.21 4.14 -1.46
C GLU A 262 0.75 5.47 -2.09
N TRP A 263 -0.10 5.41 -3.12
CA TRP A 263 -0.68 6.58 -3.78
C TRP A 263 -1.74 7.30 -2.94
N ASP A 264 -2.28 6.65 -1.90
CA ASP A 264 -3.23 7.27 -0.98
C ASP A 264 -2.53 8.04 0.15
N LYS A 265 -1.19 8.01 0.23
CA LYS A 265 -0.45 8.65 1.33
C LYS A 265 -0.84 10.12 1.49
N GLY A 266 -1.05 10.53 2.75
CA GLY A 266 -1.47 11.90 3.07
C GLY A 266 -2.98 12.13 2.98
N THR A 267 -3.78 11.08 2.76
CA THR A 267 -5.24 11.10 2.75
C THR A 267 -5.84 10.34 3.95
N PRO A 268 -7.10 10.63 4.36
CA PRO A 268 -7.76 9.91 5.46
C PRO A 268 -8.00 8.42 5.20
N TRP A 269 -8.00 7.99 3.93
CA TRP A 269 -8.21 6.60 3.56
C TRP A 269 -6.90 5.83 3.33
N TYR A 270 -5.73 6.45 3.55
CA TYR A 270 -4.47 5.71 3.50
C TYR A 270 -4.45 4.60 4.56
N ARG A 271 -4.06 3.39 4.15
CA ARG A 271 -3.76 2.28 5.06
C ARG A 271 -2.31 1.87 4.79
N PRO A 272 -1.41 1.93 5.78
CA PRO A 272 -0.03 1.55 5.61
C PRO A 272 0.12 0.02 5.50
N THR A 273 1.33 -0.40 5.17
CA THR A 273 1.71 -1.80 5.19
C THR A 273 1.67 -2.24 6.65
N ARG A 274 1.01 -3.37 6.92
CA ARG A 274 0.60 -3.69 8.29
C ARG A 274 0.59 -5.17 8.60
N ILE A 275 0.90 -5.49 9.85
CA ILE A 275 0.75 -6.82 10.43
C ILE A 275 -0.63 -6.91 11.07
N ASN A 276 -1.36 -7.95 10.69
CA ASN A 276 -2.68 -8.22 11.24
C ASN A 276 -2.71 -9.62 11.85
N HIS A 277 -3.18 -9.72 13.09
CA HIS A 277 -3.65 -10.93 13.74
C HIS A 277 -4.98 -11.30 13.11
N VAL A 278 -5.02 -12.44 12.42
CA VAL A 278 -6.17 -12.92 11.65
C VAL A 278 -7.03 -13.80 12.55
N VAL A 279 -8.26 -13.36 12.79
CA VAL A 279 -9.22 -14.06 13.66
C VAL A 279 -10.47 -14.45 12.87
N SER A 280 -11.21 -15.43 13.38
CA SER A 280 -12.43 -15.92 12.73
C SER A 280 -13.47 -14.80 12.57
N GLY A 281 -13.99 -14.61 11.36
CA GLY A 281 -14.98 -13.56 11.05
C GLY A 281 -14.41 -12.15 10.89
N GLY A 282 -13.07 -12.00 10.90
CA GLY A 282 -12.40 -10.70 10.86
C GLY A 282 -12.57 -9.93 9.54
N ASP A 283 -12.79 -8.61 9.64
CA ASP A 283 -12.74 -7.64 8.55
C ASP A 283 -11.66 -6.60 8.82
N TYR A 284 -10.73 -6.41 7.89
CA TYR A 284 -9.59 -5.50 8.05
C TYR A 284 -9.76 -4.18 7.28
N GLY A 285 -10.99 -3.92 6.81
CA GLY A 285 -11.48 -2.61 6.40
C GLY A 285 -11.06 -2.16 5.00
N TRP A 286 -10.30 -2.94 4.23
CA TRP A 286 -9.95 -2.56 2.87
C TRP A 286 -11.19 -2.59 1.95
N ARG A 287 -11.37 -1.52 1.18
CA ARG A 287 -12.37 -1.35 0.11
C ARG A 287 -11.76 -0.49 -1.01
N GLN A 288 -12.39 -0.47 -2.18
CA GLN A 288 -11.89 0.29 -3.33
C GLN A 288 -11.76 1.80 -3.02
N GLY A 289 -10.64 2.40 -3.44
CA GLY A 289 -10.48 3.86 -3.44
C GLY A 289 -10.66 4.49 -2.06
N THR A 290 -11.59 5.45 -1.97
CA THR A 290 -11.87 6.23 -0.75
C THR A 290 -12.69 5.48 0.31
N ASP A 291 -13.00 4.20 0.10
CA ASP A 291 -14.08 3.51 0.82
C ASP A 291 -13.56 2.68 1.97
N LYS A 292 -12.23 2.67 2.12
CA LYS A 292 -11.51 1.95 3.15
C LYS A 292 -12.03 2.37 4.52
N TRP A 293 -12.49 1.41 5.30
CA TRP A 293 -12.98 1.64 6.65
C TRP A 293 -11.83 2.05 7.56
N PRO A 294 -12.04 3.01 8.47
CA PRO A 294 -11.04 3.36 9.48
C PRO A 294 -10.91 2.26 10.52
N ALA A 295 -9.71 2.13 11.11
CA ALA A 295 -9.39 1.07 12.06
C ALA A 295 -10.21 1.13 13.36
N TYR A 296 -10.78 2.29 13.70
CA TYR A 296 -11.64 2.48 14.87
C TYR A 296 -13.10 2.06 14.65
N PHE A 297 -13.47 1.59 13.44
CA PHE A 297 -14.81 1.01 13.26
C PHE A 297 -14.96 -0.24 14.12
N PRO A 298 -16.05 -0.39 14.88
CA PRO A 298 -16.23 -1.53 15.80
C PRO A 298 -16.44 -2.86 15.07
N ASP A 299 -16.82 -2.82 13.80
CA ASP A 299 -16.95 -3.96 12.89
C ASP A 299 -15.76 -4.11 11.93
N SER A 300 -14.67 -3.38 12.18
CA SER A 300 -13.35 -3.61 11.61
C SER A 300 -12.39 -4.04 12.73
N LEU A 301 -11.38 -4.84 12.40
CA LEU A 301 -10.29 -5.15 13.31
C LEU A 301 -9.08 -4.24 13.01
N PRO A 302 -8.39 -3.74 14.05
CA PRO A 302 -7.20 -2.92 13.87
C PRO A 302 -6.00 -3.76 13.43
N SER A 303 -4.99 -3.10 12.86
CA SER A 303 -3.67 -3.71 12.72
C SER A 303 -2.99 -3.85 14.08
N ASN A 304 -2.17 -4.88 14.22
CA ASN A 304 -1.32 -5.05 15.41
C ASN A 304 -0.05 -4.21 15.29
N LEU A 305 0.37 -3.88 14.06
CA LEU A 305 1.51 -3.03 13.78
C LEU A 305 1.41 -2.41 12.38
N ASP A 306 1.58 -1.10 12.30
CA ASP A 306 1.79 -0.38 11.05
C ASP A 306 3.29 -0.18 10.80
N ILE A 307 3.78 -0.65 9.65
CA ILE A 307 5.18 -0.53 9.22
C ILE A 307 5.42 0.75 8.42
N GLY A 308 4.39 1.21 7.69
CA GLY A 308 4.46 2.39 6.82
C GLY A 308 4.44 2.02 5.35
N LEU A 309 5.14 2.81 4.52
CA LEU A 309 5.34 2.46 3.11
C LEU A 309 6.17 1.17 3.03
N GLY A 310 5.89 0.31 2.05
CA GLY A 310 6.65 -0.94 1.89
C GLY A 310 6.13 -1.81 0.76
N SER A 311 6.68 -3.02 0.64
CA SER A 311 6.15 -4.04 -0.26
C SER A 311 6.31 -5.44 0.35
N PRO A 312 5.28 -5.97 1.04
CA PRO A 312 5.29 -7.31 1.63
C PRO A 312 5.59 -8.42 0.63
N THR A 313 6.37 -9.42 1.05
CA THR A 313 6.64 -10.63 0.25
C THR A 313 6.67 -11.95 0.99
N ALA A 314 7.02 -12.00 2.27
CA ALA A 314 6.93 -13.22 3.05
C ALA A 314 6.94 -12.91 4.54
N ILE A 315 6.43 -13.84 5.33
CA ILE A 315 6.59 -13.84 6.77
C ILE A 315 6.89 -15.26 7.25
N VAL A 316 7.66 -15.41 8.33
CA VAL A 316 7.96 -16.70 8.96
C VAL A 316 8.30 -16.49 10.44
N PHE A 317 7.86 -17.38 11.32
CA PHE A 317 8.23 -17.34 12.74
C PHE A 317 9.57 -18.03 12.99
N GLY A 318 10.34 -17.51 13.95
CA GLY A 318 11.62 -18.08 14.34
C GLY A 318 11.56 -19.34 15.20
N THR A 319 10.39 -19.96 15.38
CA THR A 319 10.13 -21.01 16.38
C THR A 319 11.16 -22.14 16.32
N ASP A 320 11.44 -22.64 15.11
CA ASP A 320 12.35 -23.76 14.87
C ASP A 320 13.81 -23.34 14.63
N SER A 321 14.13 -22.06 14.87
CA SER A 321 15.47 -21.54 14.66
C SER A 321 16.45 -21.98 15.76
N ASN A 322 17.73 -21.99 15.41
CA ASN A 322 18.85 -22.07 16.36
C ASN A 322 19.30 -20.67 16.82
N PHE A 323 18.42 -19.67 16.68
CA PHE A 323 18.70 -18.31 17.11
C PHE A 323 18.48 -18.17 18.63
N PRO A 324 18.97 -17.07 19.24
CA PRO A 324 18.68 -16.73 20.62
C PRO A 324 17.17 -16.64 20.90
N GLN A 325 16.76 -16.88 22.15
CA GLN A 325 15.35 -17.02 22.54
C GLN A 325 14.45 -15.85 22.08
N SER A 326 14.96 -14.62 22.11
CA SER A 326 14.22 -13.43 21.66
C SER A 326 13.82 -13.48 20.18
N TYR A 327 14.59 -14.17 19.34
CA TYR A 327 14.29 -14.36 17.92
C TYR A 327 13.42 -15.60 17.65
N LYS A 328 13.40 -16.58 18.57
CA LYS A 328 12.55 -17.76 18.41
C LYS A 328 11.06 -17.42 18.45
N ASN A 329 10.70 -16.44 19.27
CA ASN A 329 9.32 -15.97 19.40
C ASN A 329 9.00 -14.81 18.43
N ALA A 330 9.96 -14.38 17.62
CA ALA A 330 9.79 -13.25 16.71
C ALA A 330 9.25 -13.70 15.35
N LEU A 331 8.43 -12.83 14.76
CA LEU A 331 7.98 -12.95 13.38
C LEU A 331 8.96 -12.20 12.46
N PHE A 332 9.51 -12.86 11.45
CA PHE A 332 10.35 -12.25 10.44
C PHE A 332 9.50 -11.84 9.25
N ILE A 333 9.58 -10.58 8.82
CA ILE A 333 8.77 -10.04 7.72
C ILE A 333 9.68 -9.42 6.66
N LEU A 334 9.36 -9.68 5.38
CA LEU A 334 10.19 -9.30 4.24
C LEU A 334 9.57 -8.10 3.49
N ASP A 335 10.34 -7.03 3.33
CA ASP A 335 10.01 -5.85 2.54
C ASP A 335 10.89 -5.78 1.29
N TRP A 336 10.26 -6.01 0.14
CA TRP A 336 10.89 -6.03 -1.17
C TRP A 336 11.37 -4.66 -1.64
N ALA A 337 10.59 -3.60 -1.37
CA ALA A 337 10.88 -2.26 -1.88
C ALA A 337 12.12 -1.68 -1.20
N TYR A 338 12.23 -1.88 0.11
CA TYR A 338 13.36 -1.38 0.89
C TYR A 338 14.46 -2.40 1.14
N GLY A 339 14.28 -3.64 0.70
CA GLY A 339 15.30 -4.68 0.76
C GLY A 339 15.70 -5.01 2.19
N LYS A 340 14.67 -5.17 3.03
CA LYS A 340 14.81 -5.38 4.47
C LYS A 340 14.06 -6.63 4.92
N ILE A 341 14.63 -7.30 5.90
CA ILE A 341 13.94 -8.24 6.76
C ILE A 341 13.83 -7.57 8.12
N PHE A 342 12.63 -7.47 8.65
CA PHE A 342 12.38 -6.99 10.01
C PHE A 342 12.05 -8.16 10.91
N THR A 343 12.39 -8.05 12.19
CA THR A 343 11.82 -8.87 13.26
C THR A 343 10.70 -8.11 13.94
N VAL A 344 9.56 -8.76 14.13
CA VAL A 344 8.40 -8.25 14.86
C VAL A 344 8.27 -9.06 16.14
N ASN A 345 8.41 -8.39 17.28
CA ASN A 345 8.22 -8.97 18.59
C ASN A 345 6.76 -8.78 19.00
N LEU A 346 6.05 -9.89 19.19
CA LEU A 346 4.67 -9.91 19.64
C LEU A 346 4.64 -9.97 21.17
N THR A 347 3.81 -9.11 21.78
CA THR A 347 3.55 -9.08 23.22
C THR A 347 2.06 -9.32 23.44
N PRO A 348 1.66 -10.42 24.10
CA PRO A 348 0.25 -10.67 24.43
C PRO A 348 -0.40 -9.48 25.13
N SER A 349 -1.64 -9.15 24.75
CA SER A 349 -2.41 -8.02 25.29
C SER A 349 -3.89 -8.28 25.05
N GLY A 350 -4.61 -8.67 26.10
CA GLY A 350 -5.99 -9.16 25.98
C GLY A 350 -6.04 -10.41 25.10
N ALA A 351 -7.09 -10.55 24.30
CA ALA A 351 -7.30 -11.66 23.36
C ALA A 351 -6.49 -11.53 22.04
N SER A 352 -5.52 -10.62 21.98
CA SER A 352 -4.61 -10.44 20.84
C SER A 352 -3.21 -9.99 21.30
N TYR A 353 -2.48 -9.27 20.44
CA TYR A 353 -1.07 -8.93 20.63
C TYR A 353 -0.82 -7.46 20.30
N ARG A 354 0.08 -6.85 21.06
CA ARG A 354 0.80 -5.64 20.64
C ARG A 354 2.08 -6.07 19.94
N ALA A 355 2.58 -5.24 19.05
CA ALA A 355 3.77 -5.57 18.28
C ALA A 355 4.70 -4.38 18.13
N VAL A 356 6.00 -4.67 18.11
CA VAL A 356 7.07 -3.71 17.79
C VAL A 356 8.04 -4.38 16.82
N PHE A 357 8.60 -3.61 15.89
CA PHE A 357 9.55 -4.15 14.92
C PHE A 357 10.92 -3.48 15.00
N SER A 358 11.92 -4.24 14.55
CA SER A 358 13.31 -3.80 14.42
C SER A 358 13.87 -4.31 13.09
N GLU A 359 14.80 -3.55 12.50
CA GLU A 359 15.57 -4.04 11.36
C GLU A 359 16.42 -5.24 11.78
N PHE A 360 16.36 -6.31 10.98
CA PHE A 360 17.16 -7.51 11.18
C PHE A 360 18.22 -7.62 10.07
N VAL A 361 17.80 -7.87 8.83
CA VAL A 361 18.71 -7.92 7.68
C VAL A 361 18.42 -6.74 6.77
N THR A 362 19.47 -6.04 6.33
CA THR A 362 19.37 -4.96 5.35
C THR A 362 20.42 -5.09 4.26
N GLY A 363 20.09 -4.68 3.04
CA GLY A 363 21.05 -4.61 1.94
C GLY A 363 20.56 -3.71 0.80
N ARG A 364 21.45 -3.41 -0.15
CA ARG A 364 21.09 -2.65 -1.36
C ARG A 364 21.93 -3.09 -2.58
N PRO A 365 21.29 -3.46 -3.69
CA PRO A 365 19.89 -3.86 -3.75
C PRO A 365 19.68 -5.17 -2.98
N LEU A 366 18.58 -5.35 -2.25
CA LEU A 366 18.28 -6.64 -1.58
C LEU A 366 16.78 -6.93 -1.60
N ASN A 367 16.19 -6.92 -2.78
CA ASN A 367 14.76 -7.15 -3.01
C ASN A 367 14.35 -8.58 -2.62
N VAL A 368 14.12 -8.79 -1.33
CA VAL A 368 13.75 -10.06 -0.69
C VAL A 368 12.36 -10.51 -1.14
N THR A 369 12.16 -11.82 -1.33
CA THR A 369 10.91 -12.37 -1.90
C THR A 369 10.37 -13.61 -1.20
N GLY A 370 11.18 -14.36 -0.48
CA GLY A 370 10.77 -15.59 0.18
C GLY A 370 11.76 -15.95 1.29
N ALA A 371 11.28 -16.55 2.36
CA ALA A 371 12.11 -16.96 3.48
C ALA A 371 11.49 -18.16 4.21
N ASP A 372 12.36 -19.00 4.76
CA ASP A 372 11.97 -20.15 5.58
C ASP A 372 13.15 -20.56 6.49
N PHE A 373 12.87 -21.25 7.60
CA PHE A 373 13.89 -21.80 8.48
C PHE A 373 14.25 -23.22 8.05
N GLY A 374 15.55 -23.46 7.84
CA GLY A 374 16.05 -24.76 7.42
C GLY A 374 16.17 -25.75 8.57
N PRO A 375 16.42 -27.04 8.26
CA PRO A 375 16.61 -28.09 9.27
C PRO A 375 17.86 -27.89 10.14
N ASP A 376 18.78 -27.01 9.74
CA ASP A 376 19.93 -26.57 10.53
C ASP A 376 19.59 -25.40 11.49
N GLY A 377 18.31 -25.00 11.56
CA GLY A 377 17.81 -23.89 12.36
C GLY A 377 18.25 -22.51 11.86
N ALA A 378 18.80 -22.41 10.65
CA ALA A 378 19.20 -21.15 10.04
C ALA A 378 18.05 -20.53 9.24
N LEU A 379 18.00 -19.20 9.17
CA LEU A 379 17.06 -18.51 8.28
C LEU A 379 17.62 -18.53 6.86
N TYR A 380 16.87 -19.08 5.91
CA TYR A 380 17.15 -18.97 4.48
C TYR A 380 16.23 -17.94 3.86
N PHE A 381 16.75 -17.11 2.97
CA PHE A 381 15.93 -16.20 2.20
C PHE A 381 16.42 -16.06 0.77
N VAL A 382 15.49 -15.74 -0.12
CA VAL A 382 15.76 -15.45 -1.53
C VAL A 382 15.47 -13.99 -1.87
N THR A 383 16.16 -13.49 -2.89
CA THR A 383 15.86 -12.21 -3.54
C THR A 383 15.30 -12.44 -4.95
N GLY A 384 14.50 -11.53 -5.48
CA GLY A 384 13.97 -11.66 -6.84
C GLY A 384 12.77 -10.76 -7.17
N GLY A 385 11.97 -11.18 -8.15
CA GLY A 385 10.86 -10.39 -8.69
C GLY A 385 11.31 -9.33 -9.69
N ARG A 386 10.39 -8.88 -10.55
CA ARG A 386 10.64 -7.96 -11.69
C ARG A 386 11.82 -8.39 -12.55
N ARG A 387 12.00 -9.71 -12.73
CA ARG A 387 13.06 -10.35 -13.51
C ARG A 387 14.49 -10.05 -13.03
N THR A 388 14.64 -9.57 -11.80
CA THR A 388 15.94 -9.29 -11.20
C THR A 388 16.72 -10.58 -10.94
N LYS A 389 18.05 -10.43 -10.80
CA LYS A 389 18.95 -11.54 -10.54
C LYS A 389 18.82 -12.04 -9.08
N SER A 390 18.29 -13.25 -8.91
CA SER A 390 18.08 -13.84 -7.60
C SER A 390 19.33 -14.37 -6.92
N GLY A 391 19.31 -14.37 -5.60
CA GLY A 391 20.30 -15.03 -4.74
C GLY A 391 19.62 -15.79 -3.61
N LEU A 392 20.26 -16.86 -3.15
CA LEU A 392 19.90 -17.63 -1.96
C LEU A 392 20.91 -17.30 -0.87
N TYR A 393 20.40 -16.85 0.27
CA TYR A 393 21.19 -16.45 1.43
C TYR A 393 20.84 -17.32 2.62
N ARG A 394 21.80 -17.50 3.53
CA ARG A 394 21.63 -18.18 4.80
C ARG A 394 22.12 -17.27 5.92
N VAL A 395 21.32 -17.13 6.97
CA VAL A 395 21.65 -16.35 8.16
C VAL A 395 21.77 -17.28 9.36
N ARG A 396 22.93 -17.26 10.03
CA ARG A 396 23.23 -18.12 11.19
C ARG A 396 23.67 -17.29 12.37
N TYR A 397 23.28 -17.68 13.57
CA TYR A 397 23.89 -17.15 14.80
C TYR A 397 25.14 -17.97 15.13
N THR A 398 26.29 -17.32 15.32
CA THR A 398 27.59 -18.01 15.49
C THR A 398 28.18 -17.90 16.90
N ARG A 399 27.47 -17.24 17.82
CA ARG A 399 27.84 -17.15 19.23
C ARG A 399 27.01 -18.15 20.04
N ASP A 400 27.35 -18.28 21.33
CA ASP A 400 26.53 -19.04 22.27
C ASP A 400 25.14 -18.37 22.41
N PRO A 401 24.03 -19.05 22.05
CA PRO A 401 22.68 -18.49 22.15
C PRO A 401 22.27 -18.16 23.58
N SER A 402 22.88 -18.81 24.57
CA SER A 402 22.60 -18.60 26.00
C SER A 402 23.14 -17.27 26.55
N SER A 403 23.98 -16.56 25.78
CA SER A 403 24.63 -15.34 26.24
C SER A 403 23.77 -14.08 26.15
N LEU A 404 22.57 -14.14 25.57
CA LEU A 404 21.66 -12.99 25.47
C LEU A 404 20.59 -13.07 26.56
N PRO A 405 20.41 -12.00 27.36
CA PRO A 405 19.42 -12.00 28.43
C PRO A 405 18.01 -12.18 27.86
N ASN A 406 17.26 -13.08 28.47
CA ASN A 406 15.83 -13.23 28.19
C ASN A 406 15.09 -12.07 28.85
N ASN A 407 14.80 -11.02 28.07
CA ASN A 407 14.00 -9.90 28.56
C ASN A 407 12.52 -10.27 28.44
N GLN A 408 12.03 -11.09 29.37
CA GLN A 408 10.60 -11.32 29.51
C GLN A 408 9.96 -10.01 29.97
N LEU A 409 9.27 -9.33 29.06
CA LEU A 409 8.71 -7.99 29.28
C LEU A 409 7.44 -8.00 30.15
N LEU A 410 6.72 -9.13 30.16
CA LEU A 410 5.48 -9.30 30.93
C LEU A 410 5.70 -10.15 32.17
N SER A 411 4.96 -9.83 33.23
CA SER A 411 4.82 -10.70 34.39
C SER A 411 4.04 -11.98 34.05
N GLN A 412 4.22 -13.02 34.87
CA GLN A 412 3.46 -14.27 34.74
C GLN A 412 1.95 -14.06 34.88
N GLY A 413 1.51 -13.04 35.61
CA GLY A 413 0.09 -12.69 35.74
C GLY A 413 -0.49 -12.15 34.44
N GLU A 414 0.20 -11.19 33.80
CA GLU A 414 -0.23 -10.59 32.53
C GLU A 414 -0.26 -11.62 31.39
N ILE A 415 0.68 -12.57 31.39
CA ILE A 415 0.70 -13.66 30.41
C ILE A 415 -0.55 -14.54 30.56
N LYS A 416 -0.85 -14.98 31.79
CA LYS A 416 -2.04 -15.80 32.08
C LYS A 416 -3.34 -15.09 31.78
N GLU A 417 -3.43 -13.80 32.07
CA GLU A 417 -4.61 -12.99 31.74
C GLU A 417 -4.83 -12.95 30.23
N ALA A 418 -3.79 -12.65 29.46
CA ALA A 418 -3.89 -12.66 28.00
C ALA A 418 -4.20 -14.05 27.43
N GLU A 419 -3.64 -15.13 28.01
CA GLU A 419 -3.99 -16.52 27.67
C GLU A 419 -5.49 -16.78 27.89
N SER A 420 -6.03 -16.47 29.06
CA SER A 420 -7.45 -16.64 29.36
C SER A 420 -8.36 -15.82 28.44
N SER A 421 -7.97 -14.58 28.10
CA SER A 421 -8.70 -13.78 27.12
C SER A 421 -8.69 -14.40 25.71
N ARG A 422 -7.56 -14.98 25.27
CA ARG A 422 -7.48 -15.70 23.98
C ARG A 422 -8.33 -16.96 24.01
N GLU A 423 -8.29 -17.75 25.07
CA GLU A 423 -9.12 -18.94 25.25
C GLU A 423 -10.61 -18.60 25.16
N LEU A 424 -11.05 -17.53 25.83
CA LEU A 424 -12.44 -17.07 25.76
C LEU A 424 -12.83 -16.63 24.35
N ARG A 425 -11.97 -15.87 23.65
CA ARG A 425 -12.21 -15.52 22.24
C ARG A 425 -12.35 -16.77 21.38
N ILE A 426 -11.45 -17.74 21.51
CA ILE A 426 -11.52 -19.01 20.77
C ILE A 426 -12.80 -19.79 21.09
N GLU A 427 -13.28 -19.74 22.34
CA GLU A 427 -14.56 -20.34 22.72
C GLU A 427 -15.75 -19.69 22.00
N LEU A 428 -15.78 -18.35 21.94
CA LEU A 428 -16.78 -17.60 21.18
C LEU A 428 -16.73 -17.91 19.67
N GLU A 429 -15.52 -18.04 19.12
CA GLU A 429 -15.30 -18.29 17.69
C GLU A 429 -15.87 -19.61 17.19
N LYS A 430 -16.05 -20.61 18.07
CA LYS A 430 -16.76 -21.87 17.74
C LYS A 430 -18.18 -21.59 17.24
N TYR A 431 -18.85 -20.61 17.84
CA TYR A 431 -20.22 -20.22 17.49
C TYR A 431 -20.32 -19.28 16.29
N HIS A 432 -19.20 -18.96 15.63
CA HIS A 432 -19.22 -18.26 14.34
C HIS A 432 -19.78 -19.15 13.23
N SER A 433 -19.66 -20.47 13.35
CA SER A 433 -20.21 -21.46 12.42
C SER A 433 -21.27 -22.39 13.04
N GLU A 434 -21.42 -22.38 14.37
CA GLU A 434 -22.38 -23.21 15.11
C GLU A 434 -23.51 -22.37 15.72
N GLN A 435 -24.74 -22.85 15.59
CA GLN A 435 -25.92 -22.25 16.20
C GLN A 435 -26.36 -23.10 17.40
N SER A 436 -26.48 -22.48 18.57
CA SER A 436 -26.98 -23.16 19.77
C SER A 436 -27.48 -22.16 20.82
N ILE A 437 -28.20 -22.66 21.83
CA ILE A 437 -28.66 -21.82 22.95
C ILE A 437 -27.46 -21.38 23.78
N GLU A 438 -26.48 -22.26 23.96
CA GLU A 438 -25.23 -22.02 24.66
C GLU A 438 -24.42 -20.92 23.96
N GLY A 439 -24.31 -20.98 22.63
CA GLY A 439 -23.61 -19.98 21.82
C GLY A 439 -24.29 -18.62 21.85
N LEU A 440 -25.63 -18.61 21.81
CA LEU A 440 -26.39 -17.37 22.00
C LEU A 440 -26.16 -16.76 23.39
N GLY A 441 -26.21 -17.58 24.44
CA GLY A 441 -25.97 -17.12 25.82
C GLY A 441 -24.55 -16.56 25.99
N LEU A 442 -23.54 -17.32 25.57
CA LEU A 442 -22.14 -16.93 25.66
C LEU A 442 -21.86 -15.65 24.87
N ALA A 443 -22.36 -15.55 23.63
CA ALA A 443 -22.23 -14.33 22.85
C ALA A 443 -22.84 -13.13 23.59
N TRP A 444 -24.05 -13.27 24.15
CA TRP A 444 -24.73 -12.20 24.87
C TRP A 444 -23.99 -11.76 26.14
N ASP A 445 -23.34 -12.70 26.82
CA ASP A 445 -22.63 -12.45 28.07
C ASP A 445 -21.44 -11.50 27.86
N TYR A 446 -20.80 -11.52 26.69
CA TYR A 446 -19.57 -10.77 26.39
C TYR A 446 -19.72 -9.63 25.37
N LEU A 447 -20.96 -9.21 25.04
CA LEU A 447 -21.18 -8.06 24.15
C LEU A 447 -20.70 -6.71 24.75
N ASP A 448 -20.50 -6.63 26.07
CA ASP A 448 -20.06 -5.43 26.78
C ASP A 448 -18.60 -5.48 27.26
N ASP A 449 -17.83 -6.50 26.85
CA ASP A 449 -16.44 -6.67 27.23
C ASP A 449 -15.59 -5.46 26.81
N ASP A 450 -14.59 -5.04 27.60
CA ASP A 450 -13.76 -3.90 27.22
C ASP A 450 -12.68 -4.28 26.18
N ASP A 451 -12.38 -5.57 26.01
CA ASP A 451 -11.55 -6.07 24.92
C ASP A 451 -12.33 -6.15 23.59
N LEU A 452 -11.91 -5.33 22.63
CA LEU A 452 -12.49 -5.28 21.28
C LEU A 452 -12.48 -6.63 20.56
N TRP A 453 -11.47 -7.47 20.77
CA TRP A 453 -11.35 -8.77 20.12
C TRP A 453 -12.37 -9.77 20.68
N ILE A 454 -12.62 -9.74 22.00
CA ILE A 454 -13.66 -10.55 22.65
C ILE A 454 -15.04 -10.08 22.17
N ARG A 455 -15.30 -8.76 22.20
CA ARG A 455 -16.57 -8.21 21.69
C ARG A 455 -16.81 -8.52 20.22
N HIS A 456 -15.76 -8.48 19.39
CA HIS A 456 -15.86 -8.84 17.98
C HIS A 456 -16.33 -10.30 17.84
N ALA A 457 -15.68 -11.23 18.55
CA ALA A 457 -16.07 -12.64 18.53
C ALA A 457 -17.50 -12.85 19.05
N ALA A 458 -17.86 -12.20 20.16
CA ALA A 458 -19.21 -12.21 20.68
C ALA A 458 -20.25 -11.70 19.67
N ARG A 459 -19.97 -10.59 18.97
CA ARG A 459 -20.85 -10.05 17.94
C ARG A 459 -21.01 -11.00 16.76
N VAL A 460 -19.92 -11.57 16.24
CA VAL A 460 -19.96 -12.49 15.09
C VAL A 460 -20.66 -13.81 15.46
N ALA A 461 -20.44 -14.30 16.68
CA ALA A 461 -21.19 -15.43 17.24
C ALA A 461 -22.69 -15.13 17.29
N LEU A 462 -23.10 -13.95 17.75
CA LEU A 462 -24.49 -13.50 17.78
C LEU A 462 -25.10 -13.37 16.37
N GLU A 463 -24.36 -12.77 15.43
CA GLU A 463 -24.75 -12.63 14.01
C GLU A 463 -24.99 -14.00 13.34
N ASN A 464 -24.37 -15.08 13.85
CA ASN A 464 -24.65 -16.45 13.41
C ASN A 464 -25.96 -17.03 13.93
N GLN A 465 -26.44 -16.58 15.11
CA GLN A 465 -27.57 -17.22 15.78
C GLN A 465 -28.91 -16.91 15.09
N VAL A 466 -29.90 -17.78 15.30
CA VAL A 466 -31.25 -17.61 14.76
C VAL A 466 -31.85 -16.28 15.23
N LEU A 467 -32.09 -15.37 14.28
CA LEU A 467 -32.49 -13.98 14.53
C LEU A 467 -33.72 -13.82 15.43
N LEU A 468 -34.71 -14.71 15.28
CA LEU A 468 -35.94 -14.68 16.07
C LEU A 468 -35.68 -14.87 17.58
N ASN A 469 -34.59 -15.53 17.95
CA ASN A 469 -34.29 -15.85 19.35
C ASN A 469 -33.70 -14.67 20.13
N TRP A 470 -33.21 -13.61 19.45
CA TRP A 470 -32.46 -12.55 20.10
C TRP A 470 -32.78 -11.12 19.64
N SER A 471 -33.50 -10.95 18.51
CA SER A 471 -33.89 -9.62 18.01
C SER A 471 -34.68 -8.79 19.02
N LEU A 472 -35.67 -9.39 19.71
CA LEU A 472 -36.41 -8.69 20.77
C LEU A 472 -35.50 -8.33 21.95
N ALA A 473 -34.63 -9.26 22.38
CA ALA A 473 -33.68 -9.01 23.45
C ALA A 473 -32.76 -7.82 23.12
N ALA A 474 -32.30 -7.70 21.88
CA ALA A 474 -31.45 -6.58 21.44
C ALA A 474 -32.18 -5.23 21.54
N LEU A 475 -33.47 -5.21 21.21
CA LEU A 475 -34.32 -4.02 21.27
C LEU A 475 -34.70 -3.62 22.70
N THR A 476 -34.60 -4.55 23.67
CA THR A 476 -35.00 -4.31 25.06
C THR A 476 -33.86 -4.37 26.08
N GLU A 477 -32.64 -4.71 25.68
CA GLU A 477 -31.49 -4.91 26.56
C GLU A 477 -31.19 -3.67 27.42
N SER A 478 -31.25 -3.84 28.73
CA SER A 478 -31.06 -2.78 29.72
C SER A 478 -29.62 -2.28 29.83
N ASN A 479 -28.63 -3.17 29.68
CA ASN A 479 -27.22 -2.81 29.68
C ASN A 479 -26.89 -2.08 28.38
N THR A 480 -26.46 -0.82 28.50
CA THR A 480 -26.24 0.04 27.34
C THR A 480 -25.15 -0.50 26.41
N LYS A 481 -24.04 -1.01 26.96
CA LYS A 481 -22.93 -1.55 26.17
C LYS A 481 -23.39 -2.77 25.36
N LYS A 482 -24.07 -3.72 26.02
CA LYS A 482 -24.64 -4.91 25.35
C LYS A 482 -25.65 -4.52 24.27
N ALA A 483 -26.57 -3.60 24.58
CA ALA A 483 -27.57 -3.11 23.64
C ALA A 483 -26.92 -2.50 22.40
N LEU A 484 -25.85 -1.70 22.54
CA LEU A 484 -25.18 -1.06 21.41
C LEU A 484 -24.58 -2.09 20.43
N ASN A 485 -23.87 -3.11 20.93
CA ASN A 485 -23.33 -4.17 20.07
C ASN A 485 -24.42 -5.09 19.51
N ALA A 486 -25.47 -5.39 20.29
CA ALA A 486 -26.60 -6.18 19.81
C ALA A 486 -27.35 -5.44 18.68
N LEU A 487 -27.52 -4.12 18.77
CA LEU A 487 -28.15 -3.30 17.72
C LEU A 487 -27.24 -3.15 16.51
N LEU A 488 -25.92 -3.07 16.70
CA LEU A 488 -24.94 -3.12 15.61
C LEU A 488 -25.05 -4.44 14.84
N ALA A 489 -25.08 -5.58 15.55
CA ALA A 489 -25.30 -6.91 14.95
C ALA A 489 -26.66 -6.97 14.24
N LEU A 490 -27.72 -6.47 14.87
CA LEU A 490 -29.07 -6.48 14.32
C LEU A 490 -29.18 -5.64 13.04
N ALA A 491 -28.47 -4.51 12.96
CA ALA A 491 -28.39 -3.70 11.73
C ALA A 491 -27.64 -4.41 10.59
N ARG A 492 -26.78 -5.40 10.91
CA ARG A 492 -26.00 -6.17 9.94
C ARG A 492 -26.77 -7.34 9.35
N VAL A 493 -27.57 -8.04 10.17
CA VAL A 493 -28.23 -9.29 9.78
C VAL A 493 -29.77 -9.24 9.80
N GLY A 494 -30.36 -8.17 10.33
CA GLY A 494 -31.79 -8.02 10.48
C GLY A 494 -32.52 -7.52 9.23
N ASP A 495 -33.83 -7.76 9.19
CA ASP A 495 -34.71 -7.30 8.12
C ASP A 495 -35.00 -5.78 8.20
N SER A 496 -35.24 -5.14 7.05
CA SER A 496 -35.54 -3.69 6.99
C SER A 496 -36.78 -3.25 7.77
N ASN A 497 -37.70 -4.16 8.09
CA ASN A 497 -38.93 -3.89 8.83
C ASN A 497 -38.73 -3.49 10.31
N ILE A 498 -37.56 -3.76 10.89
CA ILE A 498 -37.20 -3.39 12.27
C ILE A 498 -36.37 -2.10 12.36
N LYS A 499 -36.12 -1.43 11.23
CA LYS A 499 -35.35 -0.18 11.13
C LYS A 499 -35.78 0.86 12.17
N THR A 500 -37.08 1.17 12.22
CA THR A 500 -37.60 2.22 13.10
C THR A 500 -37.44 1.85 14.59
N GLN A 501 -37.55 0.57 14.94
CA GLN A 501 -37.36 0.05 16.29
C GLN A 501 -35.90 0.19 16.72
N ILE A 502 -34.94 -0.12 15.83
CA ILE A 502 -33.51 0.06 16.11
C ILE A 502 -33.19 1.55 16.32
N LEU A 503 -33.67 2.43 15.44
CA LEU A 503 -33.44 3.88 15.56
C LEU A 503 -34.07 4.45 16.83
N ALA A 504 -35.30 4.03 17.18
CA ALA A 504 -35.94 4.42 18.42
C ALA A 504 -35.12 3.96 19.63
N ARG A 505 -34.59 2.73 19.59
CA ARG A 505 -33.78 2.18 20.67
C ARG A 505 -32.45 2.93 20.82
N LEU A 506 -31.71 3.16 19.74
CA LEU A 506 -30.45 3.92 19.76
C LEU A 506 -30.64 5.35 20.29
N ASN A 507 -31.78 6.00 20.00
CA ASN A 507 -32.09 7.32 20.52
C ASN A 507 -32.41 7.31 22.02
N TYR A 508 -33.05 6.26 22.51
CA TYR A 508 -33.40 6.07 23.93
C TYR A 508 -32.17 5.79 24.81
N LEU A 509 -31.21 4.99 24.32
CA LEU A 509 -30.02 4.62 25.09
C LEU A 509 -29.24 5.86 25.56
N PRO A 510 -28.66 5.85 26.77
CA PRO A 510 -27.91 7.00 27.27
C PRO A 510 -26.68 7.26 26.40
N TRP A 511 -26.33 8.54 26.24
CA TRP A 511 -25.28 8.99 25.33
C TRP A 511 -24.14 9.68 26.06
N ASP A 512 -24.48 10.68 26.88
CA ASP A 512 -23.50 11.51 27.59
C ASP A 512 -22.72 10.73 28.67
N SER A 513 -23.24 9.59 29.11
CA SER A 513 -22.58 8.69 30.06
C SER A 513 -21.68 7.63 29.41
N CYS A 514 -21.70 7.51 28.08
CA CYS A 514 -20.89 6.53 27.36
C CYS A 514 -19.48 7.07 27.09
N SER A 515 -18.46 6.21 27.16
CA SER A 515 -17.12 6.57 26.69
C SER A 515 -17.14 6.77 25.16
N PRO A 516 -16.11 7.44 24.59
CA PRO A 516 -16.04 7.65 23.15
C PRO A 516 -16.12 6.37 22.30
N GLU A 517 -15.54 5.27 22.78
CA GLU A 517 -15.61 3.96 22.12
C GLU A 517 -17.05 3.47 21.95
N TRP A 518 -17.87 3.56 23.01
CA TRP A 518 -19.27 3.14 22.98
C TRP A 518 -20.13 4.09 22.13
N GLN A 519 -19.82 5.38 22.13
CA GLN A 519 -20.45 6.35 21.24
C GLN A 519 -20.13 6.06 19.76
N LEU A 520 -18.90 5.63 19.43
CA LEU A 520 -18.54 5.18 18.07
C LEU A 520 -19.36 3.95 17.64
N ILE A 521 -19.63 3.01 18.54
CA ILE A 521 -20.51 1.86 18.26
C ILE A 521 -21.92 2.34 17.91
N ALA A 522 -22.48 3.27 18.69
CA ALA A 522 -23.78 3.85 18.40
C ALA A 522 -23.82 4.57 17.04
N LEU A 523 -22.80 5.37 16.72
CA LEU A 523 -22.67 6.05 15.42
C LEU A 523 -22.57 5.05 14.27
N ARG A 524 -21.79 3.98 14.44
CA ARG A 524 -21.67 2.92 13.42
C ARG A 524 -22.99 2.17 13.25
N ALA A 525 -23.73 1.89 14.32
CA ALA A 525 -25.05 1.27 14.24
C ALA A 525 -26.03 2.16 13.45
N TYR A 526 -26.07 3.48 13.68
CA TYR A 526 -26.84 4.39 12.84
C TYR A 526 -26.45 4.31 11.36
N GLN A 527 -25.15 4.30 11.06
CA GLN A 527 -24.66 4.21 9.69
C GLN A 527 -25.15 2.92 9.02
N LEU A 528 -25.02 1.77 9.69
CA LEU A 528 -25.43 0.48 9.15
C LEU A 528 -26.93 0.38 8.93
N VAL A 529 -27.75 0.92 9.85
CA VAL A 529 -29.20 0.99 9.64
C VAL A 529 -29.51 1.74 8.36
N PHE A 530 -28.86 2.87 8.10
CA PHE A 530 -29.11 3.66 6.89
C PHE A 530 -28.56 3.03 5.61
N THR A 531 -27.44 2.30 5.68
CA THR A 531 -26.84 1.67 4.50
C THR A 531 -27.47 0.33 4.15
N ARG A 532 -27.89 -0.47 5.15
CA ARG A 532 -28.41 -1.83 4.94
C ARG A 532 -29.94 -1.91 4.98
N MET A 533 -30.62 -1.05 5.74
CA MET A 533 -32.05 -1.17 6.00
C MET A 533 -32.91 -0.10 5.30
N GLY A 534 -32.29 0.80 4.52
CA GLY A 534 -32.96 1.81 3.70
C GLY A 534 -32.73 3.26 4.16
N GLY A 535 -33.19 4.21 3.33
CA GLY A 535 -32.95 5.65 3.50
C GLY A 535 -33.64 6.30 4.72
N VAL A 536 -33.49 7.61 4.89
CA VAL A 536 -33.89 8.32 6.14
C VAL A 536 -35.18 9.13 5.98
N ASP A 537 -36.19 8.79 6.79
CA ASP A 537 -37.43 9.56 6.86
C ASP A 537 -37.26 10.83 7.74
N LEU A 538 -38.06 11.86 7.49
CA LEU A 538 -37.92 13.16 8.18
C LEU A 538 -37.99 13.08 9.72
N PRO A 539 -38.89 12.30 10.35
CA PRO A 539 -38.93 12.18 11.81
C PRO A 539 -37.66 11.52 12.38
N GLU A 540 -37.23 10.41 11.78
CA GLU A 540 -36.03 9.66 12.16
C GLU A 540 -34.79 10.57 12.08
N ARG A 541 -34.66 11.31 10.97
CA ARG A 541 -33.59 12.29 10.74
C ARG A 541 -33.45 13.28 11.88
N LYS A 542 -34.55 13.94 12.29
CA LYS A 542 -34.53 14.95 13.35
C LYS A 542 -34.13 14.35 14.70
N MET A 543 -34.63 13.15 15.02
CA MET A 543 -34.28 12.45 16.27
C MET A 543 -32.79 12.16 16.33
N VAL A 544 -32.22 11.59 15.28
CA VAL A 544 -30.79 11.25 15.22
C VAL A 544 -29.92 12.51 15.27
N ILE A 545 -30.25 13.56 14.52
CA ILE A 545 -29.53 14.85 14.59
C ILE A 545 -29.51 15.37 16.03
N ASN A 546 -30.67 15.49 16.68
CA ASN A 546 -30.77 16.00 18.05
C ASN A 546 -29.97 15.18 19.08
N LYS A 547 -29.74 13.89 18.80
CA LYS A 547 -28.93 13.00 19.63
C LYS A 547 -27.44 13.26 19.41
N ILE A 548 -26.98 13.24 18.16
CA ILE A 548 -25.54 13.26 17.84
C ILE A 548 -24.93 14.67 17.93
N THR A 549 -25.72 15.74 17.75
CA THR A 549 -25.23 17.13 17.85
C THR A 549 -24.97 17.56 19.29
N LYS A 550 -25.37 16.76 20.29
CA LYS A 550 -25.03 16.96 21.71
C LYS A 550 -23.55 16.63 22.03
N THR A 551 -22.77 16.22 21.03
CA THR A 551 -21.36 15.78 21.09
C THR A 551 -20.54 16.43 19.96
N SER A 552 -19.21 16.60 20.00
CA SER A 552 -18.17 16.41 21.02
C SER A 552 -16.92 17.20 20.58
N ASP A 553 -16.41 18.14 21.37
CA ASP A 553 -15.12 18.78 21.08
C ASP A 553 -13.90 17.96 21.55
N ILE A 554 -14.10 16.78 22.16
CA ILE A 554 -13.05 16.10 22.96
C ILE A 554 -12.31 14.97 22.22
N ASN A 555 -12.95 14.18 21.35
CA ASN A 555 -12.31 13.06 20.61
C ASN A 555 -12.43 13.24 19.09
N LEU A 556 -11.33 12.97 18.38
CA LEU A 556 -11.20 13.17 16.92
C LEU A 556 -12.12 12.25 16.12
N GLU A 557 -12.16 10.97 16.46
CA GLU A 557 -12.87 9.94 15.69
C GLU A 557 -14.38 10.15 15.80
N LEU A 558 -14.88 10.45 17.00
CA LEU A 558 -16.26 10.87 17.20
C LEU A 558 -16.61 12.09 16.37
N ARG A 559 -15.78 13.13 16.42
CA ARG A 559 -15.99 14.35 15.65
C ARG A 559 -16.08 14.06 14.15
N MET A 560 -15.22 13.20 13.63
CA MET A 560 -15.23 12.76 12.23
C MET A 560 -16.51 12.00 11.88
N GLU A 561 -16.92 11.05 12.72
CA GLU A 561 -18.11 10.22 12.47
C GLU A 561 -19.43 11.00 12.62
N VAL A 562 -19.53 11.87 13.63
CA VAL A 562 -20.65 12.82 13.76
C VAL A 562 -20.71 13.74 12.54
N SER A 563 -19.56 14.27 12.09
CA SER A 563 -19.49 15.10 10.89
C SER A 563 -20.01 14.38 9.64
N ARG A 564 -19.61 13.11 9.45
CA ARG A 564 -20.07 12.29 8.32
C ARG A 564 -21.59 12.06 8.36
N LEU A 565 -22.13 11.74 9.53
CA LEU A 565 -23.57 11.55 9.73
C LEU A 565 -24.35 12.86 9.57
N MET A 566 -23.86 13.99 10.07
CA MET A 566 -24.50 15.30 9.89
C MET A 566 -24.60 15.67 8.40
N VAL A 567 -23.54 15.43 7.64
CA VAL A 567 -23.54 15.65 6.18
C VAL A 567 -24.58 14.76 5.49
N PHE A 568 -24.62 13.47 5.82
CA PHE A 568 -25.61 12.55 5.25
C PHE A 568 -27.05 12.91 5.61
N LEU A 569 -27.29 13.32 6.87
CA LEU A 569 -28.60 13.70 7.38
C LEU A 569 -29.02 15.13 6.97
N ASN A 570 -28.14 15.89 6.32
CA ASN A 570 -28.32 17.31 6.00
C ASN A 570 -28.70 18.14 7.24
N ALA A 571 -27.89 18.07 8.29
CA ALA A 571 -28.16 18.75 9.55
C ALA A 571 -28.05 20.29 9.45
N ASP A 572 -28.99 21.00 10.05
CA ASP A 572 -28.98 22.46 10.09
C ASP A 572 -27.78 22.98 10.90
N GLY A 573 -27.14 24.05 10.44
CA GLY A 573 -26.01 24.68 11.15
C GLY A 573 -24.68 23.93 11.08
N MET A 574 -24.58 22.80 10.37
CA MET A 574 -23.35 21.99 10.31
C MET A 574 -22.17 22.71 9.64
N ILE A 575 -22.42 23.58 8.65
CA ILE A 575 -21.36 24.21 7.84
C ILE A 575 -20.37 25.03 8.66
N PRO A 576 -20.78 26.01 9.49
CA PRO A 576 -19.83 26.76 10.33
C PRO A 576 -19.04 25.85 11.28
N GLN A 577 -19.68 24.82 11.83
CA GLN A 577 -19.02 23.86 12.72
C GLN A 577 -17.93 23.06 11.96
N LEU A 578 -18.25 22.52 10.78
CA LEU A 578 -17.29 21.79 9.94
C LEU A 578 -16.12 22.68 9.51
N LEU A 579 -16.37 23.96 9.19
CA LEU A 579 -15.31 24.92 8.87
C LEU A 579 -14.40 25.21 10.06
N ASN A 580 -14.94 25.30 11.28
CA ASN A 580 -14.11 25.41 12.49
C ASN A 580 -13.22 24.17 12.65
N TYR A 581 -13.75 22.97 12.41
CA TYR A 581 -12.95 21.75 12.45
C TYR A 581 -11.86 21.72 11.36
N VAL A 582 -12.11 22.24 10.17
CA VAL A 582 -11.07 22.42 9.12
C VAL A 582 -9.94 23.34 9.60
N VAL A 583 -10.27 24.41 10.33
CA VAL A 583 -9.30 25.35 10.89
C VAL A 583 -8.50 24.68 12.02
N ASP A 584 -9.19 24.00 12.93
CA ASP A 584 -8.60 23.40 14.14
C ASP A 584 -7.79 22.14 13.88
N ALA A 585 -8.05 21.48 12.74
CA ALA A 585 -7.43 20.23 12.34
C ALA A 585 -5.90 20.26 12.47
N LYS A 586 -5.35 19.26 13.16
CA LYS A 586 -3.90 19.21 13.46
C LYS A 586 -3.10 18.59 12.33
N THR A 587 -3.73 17.73 11.54
CA THR A 587 -3.09 17.04 10.42
C THR A 587 -3.74 17.38 9.09
N GLN A 588 -3.05 17.05 8.00
CA GLN A 588 -3.61 17.20 6.66
C GLN A 588 -4.76 16.23 6.43
N GLU A 589 -4.62 15.01 6.90
CA GLU A 589 -5.56 13.90 6.77
C GLU A 589 -6.89 14.27 7.44
N GLU A 590 -6.83 14.78 8.67
CA GLU A 590 -8.00 15.29 9.38
C GLU A 590 -8.66 16.43 8.60
N ARG A 591 -7.87 17.41 8.15
CA ARG A 591 -8.42 18.56 7.42
C ARG A 591 -9.09 18.13 6.11
N LEU A 592 -8.42 17.24 5.36
CA LEU A 592 -8.92 16.71 4.11
C LEU A 592 -10.19 15.88 4.35
N PHE A 593 -10.31 15.17 5.47
CA PHE A 593 -11.52 14.42 5.79
C PHE A 593 -12.76 15.32 5.79
N TYR A 594 -12.72 16.45 6.50
CA TYR A 594 -13.85 17.39 6.53
C TYR A 594 -14.09 17.99 5.15
N LEU A 595 -13.04 18.49 4.49
CA LEU A 595 -13.17 19.11 3.17
C LEU A 595 -13.74 18.16 2.12
N PHE A 596 -13.30 16.90 2.16
CA PHE A 596 -13.80 15.83 1.31
C PHE A 596 -15.29 15.60 1.56
N HIS A 597 -15.74 15.39 2.80
CA HIS A 597 -17.17 15.11 3.05
C HIS A 597 -18.07 16.32 2.80
N MET A 598 -17.59 17.55 3.05
CA MET A 598 -18.32 18.79 2.75
C MET A 598 -18.69 18.95 1.27
N ARG A 599 -18.01 18.25 0.34
CA ARG A 599 -18.35 18.27 -1.09
C ARG A 599 -19.77 17.78 -1.39
N HIS A 600 -20.38 17.04 -0.46
CA HIS A 600 -21.75 16.55 -0.60
C HIS A 600 -22.82 17.58 -0.25
N ILE A 601 -22.47 18.69 0.41
CA ILE A 601 -23.42 19.69 0.90
C ILE A 601 -23.87 20.62 -0.24
N SER A 602 -25.15 20.59 -0.60
CA SER A 602 -25.74 21.45 -1.64
C SER A 602 -26.35 22.75 -1.12
N GLU A 603 -26.87 22.75 0.11
CA GLU A 603 -27.69 23.84 0.67
C GLU A 603 -27.12 24.36 2.00
N GLY A 604 -27.68 25.44 2.55
CA GLY A 604 -27.27 26.03 3.84
C GLY A 604 -25.98 26.87 3.81
N TRP A 605 -25.35 27.01 2.64
CA TRP A 605 -24.15 27.83 2.47
C TRP A 605 -24.46 29.33 2.54
N THR A 606 -23.73 30.07 3.37
CA THR A 606 -23.58 31.52 3.21
C THR A 606 -22.45 31.81 2.22
N ILE A 607 -22.44 33.01 1.63
CA ILE A 607 -21.35 33.46 0.74
C ILE A 607 -19.99 33.36 1.46
N ALA A 608 -19.94 33.78 2.74
CA ALA A 608 -18.72 33.73 3.55
C ALA A 608 -18.23 32.30 3.78
N HIS A 609 -19.12 31.38 4.16
CA HIS A 609 -18.77 29.97 4.37
C HIS A 609 -18.28 29.31 3.09
N ARG A 610 -18.95 29.55 1.96
CA ARG A 610 -18.56 28.97 0.68
C ARG A 610 -17.20 29.49 0.22
N LYS A 611 -16.92 30.79 0.41
CA LYS A 611 -15.58 31.37 0.16
C LYS A 611 -14.50 30.73 1.03
N ALA A 612 -14.75 30.55 2.32
CA ALA A 612 -13.81 29.90 3.23
C ALA A 612 -13.50 28.45 2.80
N TYR A 613 -14.53 27.68 2.43
CA TYR A 613 -14.37 26.30 1.97
C TYR A 613 -13.48 26.20 0.72
N PHE A 614 -13.76 26.99 -0.32
CA PHE A 614 -12.96 26.97 -1.55
C PHE A 614 -11.55 27.55 -1.34
N ALA A 615 -11.36 28.51 -0.44
CA ALA A 615 -10.03 29.00 -0.07
C ALA A 615 -9.18 27.88 0.58
N TRP A 616 -9.78 27.05 1.43
CA TRP A 616 -9.11 25.88 2.00
C TRP A 616 -8.78 24.82 0.96
N LEU A 617 -9.70 24.50 0.04
CA LEU A 617 -9.42 23.61 -1.08
C LEU A 617 -8.25 24.13 -1.94
N GLN A 618 -8.20 25.45 -2.20
CA GLN A 618 -7.08 26.05 -2.95
C GLN A 618 -5.76 25.93 -2.19
N ARG A 619 -5.75 26.20 -0.88
CA ARG A 619 -4.57 26.06 -0.03
C ARG A 619 -4.06 24.62 -0.04
N MET A 620 -4.96 23.66 0.13
CA MET A 620 -4.64 22.23 0.07
C MET A 620 -4.05 21.83 -1.28
N ASN A 621 -4.66 22.28 -2.38
CA ASN A 621 -4.19 21.98 -3.73
C ASN A 621 -2.82 22.60 -4.03
N LYS A 622 -2.51 23.78 -3.50
CA LYS A 622 -1.21 24.47 -3.70
C LYS A 622 -0.08 23.94 -2.81
N ALA A 623 -0.40 23.36 -1.66
CA ALA A 623 0.60 22.90 -0.69
C ALA A 623 1.23 21.55 -1.04
N GLN A 624 0.74 20.87 -2.09
CA GLN A 624 1.11 19.50 -2.41
C GLN A 624 1.72 19.39 -3.80
N SER A 625 2.77 18.58 -3.92
CA SER A 625 3.45 18.26 -5.18
C SER A 625 3.23 16.82 -5.65
N ASP A 626 2.57 15.99 -4.82
CA ASP A 626 2.27 14.60 -5.16
C ASP A 626 1.15 14.53 -6.20
N ILE A 627 1.43 13.84 -7.31
CA ILE A 627 0.51 13.78 -8.46
C ILE A 627 -0.78 13.03 -8.15
N HIS A 628 -0.73 12.03 -7.27
CA HIS A 628 -1.90 11.23 -6.89
C HIS A 628 -2.79 12.04 -5.96
N PHE A 629 -2.19 12.72 -4.98
CA PHE A 629 -2.88 13.65 -4.11
C PHE A 629 -3.58 14.77 -4.90
N LEU A 630 -2.90 15.38 -5.87
CA LEU A 630 -3.48 16.38 -6.77
C LEU A 630 -4.61 15.80 -7.63
N GLY A 631 -4.52 14.53 -8.01
CA GLY A 631 -5.61 13.79 -8.64
C GLY A 631 -6.87 13.76 -7.78
N PHE A 632 -6.76 13.41 -6.49
CA PHE A 632 -7.89 13.44 -5.56
C PHE A 632 -8.45 14.85 -5.39
N MET A 633 -7.58 15.86 -5.23
CA MET A 633 -8.01 17.25 -5.09
C MET A 633 -8.80 17.74 -6.31
N LYS A 634 -8.38 17.38 -7.52
CA LYS A 634 -9.11 17.69 -8.75
C LYS A 634 -10.55 17.16 -8.71
N HIS A 635 -10.73 15.92 -8.27
CA HIS A 635 -12.07 15.33 -8.13
C HIS A 635 -12.89 16.00 -7.03
N ILE A 636 -12.30 16.26 -5.86
CA ILE A 636 -12.96 16.94 -4.75
C ILE A 636 -13.43 18.35 -5.16
N ILE A 637 -12.57 19.11 -5.83
CA ILE A 637 -12.88 20.47 -6.31
C ILE A 637 -13.99 20.41 -7.36
N SER A 638 -13.93 19.43 -8.28
CA SER A 638 -14.98 19.23 -9.28
C SER A 638 -16.34 18.93 -8.64
N ASP A 639 -16.41 17.99 -7.70
CA ASP A 639 -17.63 17.64 -6.97
C ASP A 639 -18.19 18.87 -6.22
N ALA A 640 -17.32 19.59 -5.52
CA ALA A 640 -17.68 20.82 -4.80
C ALA A 640 -18.24 21.90 -5.72
N LEU A 641 -17.59 22.17 -6.87
CA LEU A 641 -18.05 23.15 -7.85
C LEU A 641 -19.40 22.76 -8.46
N ALA A 642 -19.64 21.47 -8.68
CA ALA A 642 -20.92 20.98 -9.19
C ALA A 642 -22.10 21.28 -8.24
N LYS A 643 -21.86 21.40 -6.93
CA LYS A 643 -22.86 21.81 -5.93
C LYS A 643 -23.08 23.31 -5.84
N VAL A 644 -22.23 24.13 -6.47
CA VAL A 644 -22.43 25.59 -6.51
C VAL A 644 -23.50 25.93 -7.56
N PRO A 645 -24.47 26.81 -7.22
CA PRO A 645 -25.43 27.36 -8.19
C PRO A 645 -24.70 27.94 -9.42
N LEU A 646 -25.25 27.67 -10.61
CA LEU A 646 -24.61 28.03 -11.90
C LEU A 646 -24.20 29.50 -11.98
N VAL A 647 -25.01 30.41 -11.43
CA VAL A 647 -24.78 31.86 -11.42
C VAL A 647 -23.56 32.29 -10.60
N GLU A 648 -23.19 31.53 -9.57
CA GLU A 648 -22.05 31.84 -8.69
C GLU A 648 -20.80 31.02 -9.03
N ARG A 649 -20.95 29.90 -9.73
CA ARG A 649 -19.89 28.91 -9.96
C ARG A 649 -18.62 29.51 -10.57
N GLY A 650 -18.78 30.43 -11.51
CA GLY A 650 -17.67 31.10 -12.18
C GLY A 650 -16.77 31.93 -11.23
N GLU A 651 -17.26 32.36 -10.05
CA GLU A 651 -16.42 33.00 -9.03
C GLU A 651 -15.45 32.01 -8.40
N TYR A 652 -15.93 30.82 -8.07
CA TYR A 652 -15.14 29.80 -7.40
C TYR A 652 -14.24 29.04 -8.38
N GLU A 653 -14.67 28.83 -9.62
CA GLU A 653 -13.82 28.27 -10.68
C GLU A 653 -12.56 29.11 -10.89
N ARG A 654 -12.67 30.44 -10.87
CA ARG A 654 -11.52 31.36 -11.02
C ARG A 654 -10.46 31.23 -9.90
N ILE A 655 -10.79 30.63 -8.77
CA ILE A 655 -9.84 30.36 -7.67
C ILE A 655 -8.84 29.26 -8.09
N PHE A 656 -9.30 28.29 -8.89
CA PHE A 656 -8.52 27.13 -9.35
C PHE A 656 -8.13 27.19 -10.81
N GLY A 657 -8.81 28.03 -11.59
CA GLY A 657 -8.35 28.40 -12.92
C GLY A 657 -6.91 28.83 -12.79
N ASP A 658 -6.06 28.27 -13.64
CA ASP A 658 -4.73 28.81 -13.84
C ASP A 658 -4.88 30.33 -13.90
N LYS A 659 -3.92 31.06 -13.33
CA LYS A 659 -3.54 32.26 -14.06
C LYS A 659 -3.27 31.73 -15.46
N LYS A 660 -4.22 31.90 -16.40
CA LYS A 660 -3.83 32.27 -17.74
C LYS A 660 -2.81 33.34 -17.45
N ILE A 661 -1.55 33.02 -17.68
CA ILE A 661 -0.61 34.06 -17.98
C ILE A 661 -1.30 34.69 -19.18
N SER A 662 -2.07 35.75 -18.93
CA SER A 662 -2.21 36.78 -19.93
C SER A 662 -0.77 37.15 -20.14
N ILE A 663 -0.19 36.57 -21.19
CA ILE A 663 0.97 37.17 -21.79
C ILE A 663 0.35 38.47 -22.32
N ASN A 664 0.29 39.49 -21.47
CA ASN A 664 0.49 40.83 -21.95
C ASN A 664 1.89 40.74 -22.51
N MET A 665 1.99 40.33 -23.78
CA MET A 665 3.15 40.57 -24.59
C MET A 665 3.25 42.09 -24.55
N PRO A 666 4.26 42.68 -23.89
CA PRO A 666 4.67 43.98 -24.37
C PRO A 666 4.98 43.76 -25.86
N ASN A 667 4.48 44.63 -26.72
CA ASN A 667 4.80 44.62 -28.13
C ASN A 667 6.30 44.98 -28.24
N ILE A 668 7.16 44.02 -27.96
CA ILE A 668 8.60 44.10 -28.14
C ILE A 668 8.81 43.59 -29.55
N ASP A 669 9.35 44.47 -30.39
CA ASP A 669 9.85 44.15 -31.71
C ASP A 669 10.91 43.05 -31.55
N ARG A 670 10.51 41.79 -31.72
CA ARG A 670 11.42 40.65 -31.57
C ARG A 670 12.23 40.53 -32.87
N PRO A 671 13.57 40.45 -32.80
CA PRO A 671 14.38 40.28 -34.01
C PRO A 671 14.08 38.95 -34.70
N ASP A 672 14.40 38.86 -35.99
CA ASP A 672 14.18 37.67 -36.82
C ASP A 672 14.67 36.38 -36.13
N HIS A 673 13.92 35.30 -36.32
CA HIS A 673 14.17 33.99 -35.75
C HIS A 673 15.60 33.51 -36.05
N LYS A 674 16.51 33.53 -35.07
CA LYS A 674 17.89 33.05 -35.23
C LYS A 674 18.03 31.65 -34.65
N VAL A 675 18.55 30.70 -35.44
CA VAL A 675 18.95 29.39 -34.92
C VAL A 675 20.32 29.52 -34.28
N TRP A 676 20.37 29.37 -32.95
CA TRP A 676 21.61 29.51 -32.17
C TRP A 676 22.43 28.23 -32.16
N THR A 677 23.76 28.38 -32.21
CA THR A 677 24.74 27.29 -32.06
C THR A 677 25.68 27.59 -30.90
N LEU A 678 26.37 26.59 -30.36
CA LEU A 678 27.40 26.81 -29.33
C LEU A 678 28.52 27.75 -29.80
N ALA A 679 28.84 27.73 -31.10
CA ALA A 679 29.85 28.60 -31.70
C ALA A 679 29.50 30.09 -31.56
N ASP A 680 28.20 30.43 -31.58
CA ASP A 680 27.74 31.82 -31.41
C ASP A 680 28.15 32.41 -30.04
N PHE A 681 28.36 31.58 -29.02
CA PHE A 681 28.63 32.02 -27.64
C PHE A 681 30.08 31.87 -27.19
N THR A 682 30.97 31.38 -28.06
CA THR A 682 32.33 30.93 -27.69
C THR A 682 33.19 32.02 -27.02
N ASN A 683 32.89 33.30 -27.25
CA ASN A 683 33.57 34.45 -26.61
C ASN A 683 32.64 35.39 -25.84
N SER A 684 31.38 35.00 -25.61
CA SER A 684 30.32 35.93 -25.18
C SER A 684 29.90 35.77 -23.71
N PHE A 685 30.37 34.74 -23.00
CA PHE A 685 29.93 34.46 -21.62
C PHE A 685 30.33 35.57 -20.62
N GLY A 686 31.52 36.16 -20.75
CA GLY A 686 31.99 37.25 -19.88
C GLY A 686 31.86 36.94 -18.37
N ASP A 687 31.74 37.99 -17.56
CA ASP A 687 31.42 37.87 -16.14
C ASP A 687 29.90 37.80 -15.94
N LEU A 688 29.37 36.58 -15.80
CA LEU A 688 27.94 36.32 -15.64
C LEU A 688 27.34 36.95 -14.37
N SER A 689 28.16 37.34 -13.37
CA SER A 689 27.66 37.99 -12.16
C SER A 689 27.10 39.40 -12.42
N LYS A 690 27.49 40.02 -13.55
CA LYS A 690 27.05 41.36 -13.97
C LYS A 690 25.81 41.36 -14.87
N ARG A 691 25.30 40.18 -15.23
CA ARG A 691 24.14 39.99 -16.12
C ARG A 691 22.81 40.15 -15.35
N ASP A 692 21.75 40.49 -16.07
CA ASP A 692 20.46 40.81 -15.46
C ASP A 692 19.65 39.53 -15.18
N ARG A 693 19.66 39.10 -13.92
CA ARG A 693 18.91 37.90 -13.47
C ARG A 693 17.39 38.08 -13.53
N GLY A 694 16.89 39.31 -13.44
CA GLY A 694 15.47 39.61 -13.61
C GLY A 694 15.05 39.40 -15.06
N ASN A 695 15.86 39.89 -16.00
CA ASN A 695 15.68 39.63 -17.42
C ASN A 695 15.83 38.14 -17.75
N GLY A 696 16.81 37.45 -17.15
CA GLY A 696 16.97 36.00 -17.28
C GLY A 696 15.75 35.20 -16.81
N PHE A 697 15.07 35.66 -15.75
CA PHE A 697 13.85 35.00 -15.25
C PHE A 697 12.66 35.23 -16.18
N ARG A 698 12.59 36.41 -16.82
CA ARG A 698 11.62 36.67 -17.89
C ARG A 698 11.86 35.72 -19.07
N VAL A 699 13.10 35.56 -19.52
CA VAL A 699 13.44 34.64 -20.62
C VAL A 699 13.11 33.19 -20.24
N LEU A 700 13.44 32.75 -19.02
CA LEU A 700 13.09 31.41 -18.50
C LEU A 700 11.57 31.12 -18.61
N LYS A 701 10.75 32.14 -18.35
CA LYS A 701 9.30 32.05 -18.41
C LYS A 701 8.78 32.11 -19.85
N GLU A 702 9.27 33.05 -20.66
CA GLU A 702 8.86 33.23 -22.06
C GLU A 702 9.31 32.07 -22.96
N ALA A 703 10.45 31.45 -22.67
CA ALA A 703 10.94 30.24 -23.33
C ALA A 703 10.20 28.97 -22.86
N ALA A 704 9.17 29.11 -22.01
CA ALA A 704 8.35 28.03 -21.46
C ALA A 704 9.14 26.96 -20.68
N CYS A 705 10.34 27.28 -20.16
CA CYS A 705 11.14 26.32 -19.40
C CYS A 705 10.40 25.86 -18.13
N LEU A 706 9.62 26.75 -17.51
CA LEU A 706 8.84 26.46 -16.30
C LEU A 706 7.66 25.49 -16.53
N THR A 707 7.31 25.19 -17.79
CA THR A 707 6.30 24.17 -18.10
C THR A 707 6.77 22.78 -17.72
N CYS A 708 8.08 22.51 -17.82
CA CYS A 708 8.64 21.21 -17.48
C CYS A 708 9.59 21.25 -16.28
N HIS A 709 10.22 22.39 -16.00
CA HIS A 709 11.23 22.51 -14.95
C HIS A 709 10.76 23.39 -13.79
N ALA A 710 11.28 23.10 -12.61
CA ALA A 710 11.12 23.95 -11.44
C ALA A 710 12.31 24.93 -11.35
N PHE A 711 12.07 26.16 -10.91
CA PHE A 711 13.10 27.14 -10.60
C PHE A 711 12.60 28.08 -9.49
N GLY A 712 13.33 28.15 -8.38
CA GLY A 712 13.00 29.03 -7.26
C GLY A 712 11.62 28.76 -6.62
N GLY A 713 11.10 27.53 -6.74
CA GLY A 713 9.77 27.15 -6.26
C GLY A 713 8.62 27.41 -7.26
N GLU A 714 8.89 27.96 -8.45
CA GLU A 714 7.92 28.09 -9.55
C GLU A 714 8.16 27.02 -10.63
N GLY A 715 7.11 26.59 -11.33
CA GLY A 715 7.19 25.62 -12.44
C GLY A 715 6.76 24.19 -12.07
N GLN A 716 7.13 23.21 -12.89
CA GLN A 716 6.73 21.79 -12.73
C GLN A 716 7.94 20.87 -12.51
N GLY A 717 7.75 19.68 -11.93
CA GLY A 717 8.83 18.71 -11.63
C GLY A 717 9.07 17.65 -12.72
N LEU A 718 8.75 17.94 -13.98
CA LEU A 718 8.80 16.95 -15.08
C LEU A 718 10.23 16.72 -15.59
N GLY A 719 11.00 17.80 -15.69
CA GLY A 719 12.43 17.83 -15.91
C GLY A 719 13.19 18.04 -14.59
N PRO A 720 14.53 18.10 -14.63
CA PRO A 720 15.34 18.43 -13.45
C PRO A 720 15.01 19.82 -12.91
N ASP A 721 15.05 19.97 -11.59
CA ASP A 721 15.00 21.28 -10.94
C ASP A 721 16.21 22.12 -11.37
N LEU A 722 15.94 23.29 -11.93
CA LEU A 722 16.93 24.21 -12.46
C LEU A 722 17.45 25.19 -11.39
N THR A 723 16.84 25.25 -10.20
CA THR A 723 17.19 26.21 -9.13
C THR A 723 18.66 26.14 -8.72
N THR A 724 19.25 24.95 -8.76
CA THR A 724 20.63 24.69 -8.34
C THR A 724 21.48 24.06 -9.45
N ILE A 725 21.04 24.17 -10.71
CA ILE A 725 21.68 23.47 -11.84
C ILE A 725 23.13 23.92 -12.05
N GLY A 726 23.43 25.20 -11.82
CA GLY A 726 24.78 25.76 -11.88
C GLY A 726 25.77 25.22 -10.84
N LEU A 727 25.31 24.48 -9.81
CA LEU A 727 26.21 23.76 -8.89
C LEU A 727 26.74 22.46 -9.48
N ARG A 728 26.08 21.92 -10.51
CA ARG A 728 26.36 20.61 -11.09
C ARG A 728 26.92 20.68 -12.50
N PHE A 729 26.58 21.73 -13.24
CA PHE A 729 26.98 21.91 -14.63
C PHE A 729 27.55 23.32 -14.83
N ASP A 730 28.55 23.41 -15.70
CA ASP A 730 29.06 24.70 -16.15
C ASP A 730 28.10 25.33 -17.17
N VAL A 731 28.30 26.63 -17.42
CA VAL A 731 27.40 27.42 -18.27
C VAL A 731 27.34 26.90 -19.71
N VAL A 732 28.44 26.34 -20.20
CA VAL A 732 28.54 25.78 -21.56
C VAL A 732 27.71 24.51 -21.66
N SER A 733 27.80 23.62 -20.67
CA SER A 733 27.00 22.38 -20.61
C SER A 733 25.51 22.66 -20.45
N ILE A 734 25.16 23.70 -19.68
CA ILE A 734 23.76 24.15 -19.56
C ILE A 734 23.26 24.65 -20.92
N LEU A 735 24.02 25.51 -21.60
CA LEU A 735 23.65 26.02 -22.92
C LEU A 735 23.55 24.89 -23.96
N GLU A 736 24.49 23.94 -23.96
CA GLU A 736 24.47 22.78 -24.84
C GLU A 736 23.22 21.92 -24.62
N SER A 737 22.82 21.73 -23.36
CA SER A 737 21.60 20.99 -23.04
C SER A 737 20.33 21.69 -23.51
N ILE A 738 20.36 23.03 -23.65
CA ILE A 738 19.21 23.82 -24.14
C ILE A 738 19.19 23.86 -25.68
N ILE A 739 20.34 24.04 -26.32
CA ILE A 739 20.47 24.11 -27.79
C ILE A 739 20.32 22.71 -28.42
N GLU A 740 20.91 21.69 -27.81
CA GLU A 740 20.93 20.30 -28.30
C GLU A 740 20.29 19.33 -27.28
N PRO A 741 18.99 19.48 -26.92
CA PRO A 741 18.38 18.73 -25.82
C PRO A 741 18.37 17.20 -26.02
N SER A 742 18.49 16.74 -27.27
CA SER A 742 18.52 15.31 -27.62
C SER A 742 19.94 14.71 -27.65
N LYS A 743 21.00 15.50 -27.42
CA LYS A 743 22.38 15.03 -27.45
C LYS A 743 22.68 14.03 -26.33
N VAL A 744 22.25 14.37 -25.11
CA VAL A 744 22.38 13.52 -23.92
C VAL A 744 21.08 13.59 -23.12
N ILE A 745 20.33 12.49 -23.09
CA ILE A 745 19.07 12.38 -22.34
C ILE A 745 19.29 11.44 -21.16
N ALA A 746 19.15 11.96 -19.93
CA ALA A 746 19.26 11.12 -18.74
C ALA A 746 18.14 10.07 -18.72
N ASP A 747 18.48 8.82 -18.35
CA ASP A 747 17.57 7.66 -18.45
C ASP A 747 16.19 7.90 -17.81
N LYS A 748 16.13 8.63 -16.68
CA LYS A 748 14.88 8.94 -15.98
C LYS A 748 13.93 9.88 -16.74
N TYR A 749 14.40 10.55 -17.79
CA TYR A 749 13.62 11.50 -18.60
C TYR A 749 13.43 11.03 -20.05
N LYS A 750 13.86 9.81 -20.39
CA LYS A 750 13.66 9.27 -21.74
C LYS A 750 12.19 8.96 -22.00
N ASN A 751 11.68 9.45 -23.12
CA ASN A 751 10.44 8.96 -23.69
C ASN A 751 10.66 7.58 -24.33
N ILE A 752 9.58 6.83 -24.53
CA ILE A 752 9.60 5.62 -25.34
C ILE A 752 9.18 5.94 -26.77
N SER A 753 9.69 5.14 -27.70
CA SER A 753 9.37 5.18 -29.12
C SER A 753 8.82 3.82 -29.53
N VAL A 754 7.60 3.81 -30.05
CA VAL A 754 6.82 2.60 -30.30
C VAL A 754 6.43 2.58 -31.77
N THR A 755 6.84 1.54 -32.48
CA THR A 755 6.47 1.33 -33.89
C THR A 755 5.42 0.25 -33.99
N THR A 756 4.29 0.53 -34.66
CA THR A 756 3.24 -0.47 -34.89
C THR A 756 3.54 -1.33 -36.12
N HIS A 757 2.91 -2.50 -36.25
CA HIS A 757 2.99 -3.35 -37.45
C HIS A 757 2.49 -2.65 -38.73
N ARG A 758 1.75 -1.54 -38.59
CA ARG A 758 1.30 -0.69 -39.71
C ARG A 758 2.29 0.43 -40.04
N GLY A 759 3.47 0.44 -39.40
CA GLY A 759 4.52 1.43 -39.63
C GLY A 759 4.31 2.76 -38.91
N GLU A 760 3.33 2.87 -38.01
CA GLU A 760 3.11 4.10 -37.23
C GLU A 760 4.15 4.22 -36.11
N LEU A 761 4.84 5.35 -36.04
CA LEU A 761 5.75 5.70 -34.95
C LEU A 761 5.02 6.56 -33.91
N ILE A 762 5.01 6.10 -32.67
CA ILE A 762 4.35 6.75 -31.53
C ILE A 762 5.41 7.02 -30.48
N GLU A 763 5.68 8.30 -30.22
CA GLU A 763 6.65 8.70 -29.21
C GLU A 763 5.98 9.44 -28.06
N GLY A 764 6.43 9.16 -26.84
CA GLY A 764 5.91 9.84 -25.67
C GLY A 764 6.32 9.20 -24.36
N ARG A 765 5.88 9.79 -23.27
CA ARG A 765 6.18 9.29 -21.92
C ARG A 765 5.30 8.08 -21.62
N LEU A 766 5.89 6.97 -21.23
CA LEU A 766 5.13 5.83 -20.72
C LEU A 766 4.50 6.21 -19.38
N VAL A 767 3.18 6.22 -19.32
CA VAL A 767 2.39 6.53 -18.12
C VAL A 767 1.92 5.27 -17.42
N GLY A 768 1.68 4.20 -18.19
CA GLY A 768 1.27 2.91 -17.66
C GLY A 768 1.46 1.80 -18.69
N GLU A 769 1.60 0.58 -18.22
CA GLU A 769 1.73 -0.63 -19.03
C GLU A 769 0.84 -1.71 -18.40
N SER A 770 -0.02 -2.32 -19.22
CA SER A 770 -0.83 -3.48 -18.87
C SER A 770 -0.49 -4.66 -19.78
N ASP A 771 -1.04 -5.83 -19.50
CA ASP A 771 -0.85 -7.04 -20.32
C ASP A 771 -1.35 -6.89 -21.76
N GLU A 772 -2.19 -5.89 -22.04
CA GLU A 772 -2.80 -5.68 -23.36
C GLU A 772 -2.38 -4.37 -24.03
N SER A 773 -1.87 -3.36 -23.29
CA SER A 773 -1.61 -2.04 -23.87
C SER A 773 -0.54 -1.22 -23.15
N LEU A 774 0.10 -0.32 -23.90
CA LEU A 774 0.90 0.79 -23.39
C LEU A 774 0.05 2.05 -23.34
N ILE A 775 0.10 2.79 -22.24
CA ILE A 775 -0.49 4.12 -22.11
C ILE A 775 0.64 5.13 -22.25
N ILE A 776 0.62 5.87 -23.36
CA ILE A 776 1.69 6.78 -23.75
C ILE A 776 1.13 8.21 -23.75
N SER A 777 1.74 9.10 -22.97
CA SER A 777 1.48 10.53 -23.09
C SER A 777 2.31 11.09 -24.23
N THR A 778 1.65 11.42 -25.34
CA THR A 778 2.31 11.81 -26.61
C THR A 778 2.60 13.31 -26.71
N ASN A 779 2.16 14.10 -25.73
CA ASN A 779 2.30 15.55 -25.75
C ASN A 779 3.02 16.04 -24.49
N ALA A 780 4.24 16.55 -24.67
CA ALA A 780 5.09 17.05 -23.59
C ALA A 780 4.59 18.36 -22.95
N LEU A 781 3.57 19.02 -23.53
CA LEU A 781 2.95 20.24 -22.99
C LEU A 781 1.53 19.99 -22.46
N ASN A 782 0.94 18.81 -22.72
CA ASN A 782 -0.37 18.42 -22.22
C ASN A 782 -0.41 16.93 -21.89
N PHE A 783 0.05 16.59 -20.69
CA PHE A 783 0.23 15.21 -20.26
C PHE A 783 -1.08 14.43 -20.09
N SER A 784 -2.22 15.12 -20.00
CA SER A 784 -3.55 14.49 -19.95
C SER A 784 -3.98 13.87 -21.28
N GLN A 785 -3.28 14.20 -22.38
CA GLN A 785 -3.49 13.56 -23.67
C GLN A 785 -2.79 12.19 -23.70
N LEU A 786 -3.52 11.19 -23.23
CA LEU A 786 -3.05 9.80 -23.20
C LEU A 786 -3.48 9.08 -24.47
N ARG A 787 -2.54 8.30 -25.02
CA ARG A 787 -2.78 7.38 -26.12
C ARG A 787 -2.55 5.96 -25.65
N SER A 788 -3.58 5.14 -25.70
CA SER A 788 -3.45 3.70 -25.51
C SER A 788 -3.00 3.04 -26.81
N VAL A 789 -1.97 2.18 -26.74
CA VAL A 789 -1.43 1.42 -27.86
C VAL A 789 -1.44 -0.05 -27.48
N LYS A 790 -2.24 -0.87 -28.17
CA LYS A 790 -2.32 -2.31 -27.88
C LYS A 790 -1.00 -3.02 -28.18
N LEU A 791 -0.56 -3.90 -27.29
CA LEU A 791 0.72 -4.62 -27.41
C LEU A 791 0.77 -5.51 -28.67
N ASN A 792 -0.36 -6.12 -29.05
CA ASN A 792 -0.47 -6.94 -30.25
C ASN A 792 -0.35 -6.15 -31.57
N LEU A 793 -0.35 -4.82 -31.52
CA LEU A 793 -0.12 -3.96 -32.68
C LEU A 793 1.35 -3.52 -32.77
N LEU A 794 2.23 -3.88 -31.83
CA LEU A 794 3.59 -3.38 -31.76
C LEU A 794 4.58 -4.23 -32.55
N ALA A 795 5.26 -3.59 -33.50
CA ALA A 795 6.42 -4.16 -34.17
C ALA A 795 7.71 -3.99 -33.37
N ALA A 796 7.89 -2.84 -32.71
CA ALA A 796 9.09 -2.54 -31.92
C ALA A 796 8.81 -1.52 -30.81
N ARG A 797 9.56 -1.61 -29.71
CA ARG A 797 9.61 -0.63 -28.62
C ARG A 797 11.08 -0.33 -28.32
N ASN A 798 11.45 0.94 -28.39
CA ASN A 798 12.80 1.42 -28.12
C ASN A 798 12.75 2.66 -27.21
N ASP A 799 13.88 3.01 -26.60
CA ASP A 799 14.04 4.35 -26.03
C ASP A 799 14.00 5.39 -27.17
N SER A 800 13.30 6.50 -26.97
CA SER A 800 13.31 7.60 -27.94
C SER A 800 14.70 8.24 -27.97
N LYS A 801 15.16 8.54 -29.19
CA LYS A 801 16.38 9.33 -29.42
C LYS A 801 16.12 10.84 -29.30
N PHE A 802 14.87 11.25 -29.12
CA PHE A 802 14.46 12.64 -29.03
C PHE A 802 14.11 13.00 -27.60
N SER A 803 14.59 14.16 -27.17
CA SER A 803 14.31 14.70 -25.84
C SER A 803 12.87 15.15 -25.73
N PRO A 804 12.23 14.98 -24.55
CA PRO A 804 10.96 15.65 -24.27
C PRO A 804 11.08 17.17 -24.20
N MET A 805 12.28 17.71 -24.00
CA MET A 805 12.55 19.14 -24.05
C MET A 805 12.55 19.62 -25.51
N PRO A 806 11.69 20.59 -25.89
CA PRO A 806 11.66 21.10 -27.26
C PRO A 806 13.00 21.73 -27.66
N ALA A 807 13.40 21.52 -28.92
CA ALA A 807 14.51 22.27 -29.51
C ALA A 807 14.07 23.71 -29.85
N ASN A 808 15.03 24.59 -30.16
CA ASN A 808 14.79 25.95 -30.67
C ASN A 808 14.09 26.92 -29.71
N LEU A 809 13.99 26.59 -28.41
CA LEU A 809 13.35 27.45 -27.40
C LEU A 809 13.97 28.84 -27.30
N LEU A 810 15.24 28.98 -27.70
CA LEU A 810 15.99 30.24 -27.62
C LEU A 810 15.89 31.13 -28.87
N ASN A 811 15.29 30.64 -29.96
CA ASN A 811 15.42 31.28 -31.29
C ASN A 811 14.71 32.62 -31.44
N ILE A 812 13.84 32.95 -30.48
CA ILE A 812 13.08 34.21 -30.41
C ILE A 812 13.75 35.26 -29.51
N PHE A 813 14.92 34.95 -28.93
CA PHE A 813 15.66 35.81 -28.01
C PHE A 813 16.99 36.24 -28.62
N THR A 814 17.43 37.44 -28.24
CA THR A 814 18.76 37.98 -28.55
C THR A 814 19.87 37.25 -27.79
N GLN A 815 21.11 37.41 -28.24
CA GLN A 815 22.26 36.82 -27.57
C GLN A 815 22.39 37.28 -26.10
N ASP A 816 22.13 38.55 -25.83
CA ASP A 816 22.21 39.12 -24.48
C ASP A 816 21.12 38.56 -23.55
N GLU A 817 19.90 38.39 -24.04
CA GLU A 817 18.81 37.75 -23.28
C GLU A 817 19.12 36.28 -22.92
N ILE A 818 19.76 35.55 -23.83
CA ILE A 818 20.20 34.17 -23.57
C ILE A 818 21.31 34.16 -22.52
N LEU A 819 22.25 35.11 -22.57
CA LEU A 819 23.31 35.23 -21.57
C LEU A 819 22.74 35.60 -20.18
N ASP A 820 21.69 36.41 -20.12
CA ASP A 820 20.96 36.70 -18.89
C ASP A 820 20.24 35.46 -18.32
N LEU A 821 19.62 34.64 -19.17
CA LEU A 821 19.05 33.34 -18.78
C LEU A 821 20.14 32.41 -18.20
N LEU A 822 21.27 32.31 -18.88
CA LEU A 822 22.37 31.46 -18.43
C LEU A 822 22.97 31.95 -17.10
N ALA A 823 23.10 33.27 -16.91
CA ALA A 823 23.52 33.83 -15.64
C ALA A 823 22.55 33.49 -14.50
N LEU A 824 21.24 33.53 -14.77
CA LEU A 824 20.23 33.09 -13.81
C LEU A 824 20.40 31.60 -13.45
N LEU A 825 20.52 30.72 -14.44
CA LEU A 825 20.65 29.28 -14.22
C LEU A 825 21.97 28.91 -13.52
N GLN A 826 23.06 29.62 -13.84
CA GLN A 826 24.37 29.40 -13.24
C GLN A 826 24.42 29.85 -11.77
N LEU A 827 23.74 30.95 -11.43
CA LEU A 827 23.82 31.58 -10.10
C LEU A 827 22.61 31.29 -9.19
N GLY A 828 21.64 30.50 -9.66
CA GLY A 828 20.46 30.02 -8.92
C GLY A 828 19.34 31.05 -8.70
N SER A 829 18.41 30.80 -7.78
CA SER A 829 17.45 31.83 -7.34
C SER A 829 18.12 32.76 -6.31
N LYS A 830 17.79 34.07 -6.32
CA LYS A 830 18.13 34.93 -5.17
C LYS A 830 17.27 34.46 -4.00
N LYS A 831 17.90 34.18 -2.84
CA LYS A 831 17.19 33.90 -1.59
C LYS A 831 16.27 35.03 -1.21
#